data_AF-A0A7Y5U0W0-F1
#
_entry.id   AF-A0A7Y5U0W0-F1
#
_cell.length_a   1.000
_cell.length_b   1.000
_cell.length_c   1.000
_cell.angle_alpha   90.00
_cell.angle_beta   90.00
_cell.angle_gamma   90.00
#
_symmetry.space_group_name_H-M   'P 1'
#
loop_
_entity.id
_entity.type
_entity.pdbx_description
1 polymer ?
#
loop_
_entity_poly.entity_id
_entity_poly.type
_entity_poly.pdbx_seq_one_letter_code
_entity_poly.pdbx_strand_id
1 'polypeptide(L)'
;MRDPQPNRSTRALVPIAVALATVVATVALVYPSPAPEDELPNRIPEPAPYVVAEAAFSGPPFEEYWQGPNHPGQCRNCHQAIFDEWNGSMMANAWRDPAWRAAFLLSARQISTNGNCDTPAPPDGTEKARHNPFAVGEACETRFDLGATGHTLARSGSLADGLCSRCHMPTNYVDNVPLHEIRRDEPSGLEHAPLDVHFNPTSDNGTGLAFATVDAQWRNTDSGKSGVACMVCHTLADSRNTPYHNFAAASRSGYAPAAGRGSRTTLVAAGRLDATDVPDPGAPSLGYGVGAGAYRLSAHAVAVGERLGPLFSPGRPPQPDGYLTAVFKRPLAAEPIEAPKHEAFRNVFSTRAEFCSTCHDVTNPLTVRNRLGKWVGGFPIERTYAEWASSRYADRPGNRNFDPAFKRDCQTCHMQQDYGKPGTAQTLYKQGAPIAPLTAVVATGGPARTYFSHHFVGGNAYVPHILGADLDATANIEPYPELSTFSFSSADEKSLYHNAYWKNTDGRGAPSQQTRLAWDRLRHVLALELSGPTSTRAGTSAPIVVSVTNSGSGHNFPTGFPEGRVAWLAISAYDLATGLELPIHDSFWNRTSMGVGRFTTTDVVDPSFPGCGWKIPAGSPDPFAYQFKAVATLGDDCPTLELVYATARNLVTNANGIPIDTRGVAIDRDNPLGLPIFRDVNGNGDRYDDAFLRDTRLRPLPHAGATVTLDRYSVVIPPGTRGPVALSATVYYQSIEAIVAKKFLGNLADTNLNFTLETCVLGGRCDGRHPRREPAVVEGAPPVPMEVRNWVIRVDGAPLDPAAPVMSARYPVPGAVDVFQDVVPKVTFAEPIAGLSNETFTLTDAAGTLVPASVDHIGDGTWALFPDRVFLTPGETYTARVSGRVCGVTGRCTTHATAWAFTVTSTKGGGDGDTSVPPGFPRPESTRHGVARATRLHP
;
A
#
# COMPACT_ATOMS: atom_id res chain seq x y z
N MET A 1 -18.89 -18.20 93.15
CA MET A 1 -18.89 -18.91 91.86
C MET A 1 -19.55 -18.02 90.83
N ARG A 2 -18.77 -17.46 89.89
CA ARG A 2 -19.27 -16.79 88.69
C ARG A 2 -18.72 -17.56 87.51
N ASP A 3 -19.59 -18.20 86.75
CA ASP A 3 -19.26 -18.84 85.47
C ASP A 3 -19.13 -17.77 84.37
N PRO A 4 -18.21 -17.96 83.40
CA PRO A 4 -17.98 -17.02 82.31
C PRO A 4 -18.97 -17.25 81.17
N GLN A 5 -19.58 -16.17 80.68
CA GLN A 5 -20.41 -16.20 79.47
C GLN A 5 -19.55 -16.35 78.20
N PRO A 6 -19.99 -17.14 77.20
CA PRO A 6 -19.28 -17.30 75.95
C PRO A 6 -19.47 -16.09 75.02
N ASN A 7 -18.36 -15.63 74.47
CA ASN A 7 -18.23 -14.45 73.64
C ASN A 7 -19.02 -14.60 72.32
N ARG A 8 -20.10 -13.79 72.15
CA ARG A 8 -20.99 -13.82 70.97
C ARG A 8 -20.36 -13.28 69.68
N SER A 9 -19.16 -12.70 69.73
CA SER A 9 -18.50 -12.06 68.58
C SER A 9 -17.89 -13.04 67.58
N THR A 10 -17.56 -14.28 67.97
CA THR A 10 -16.88 -15.25 67.09
C THR A 10 -17.82 -16.05 66.18
N ARG A 11 -19.13 -16.13 66.47
CA ARG A 11 -20.09 -16.89 65.64
C ARG A 11 -20.60 -16.15 64.40
N ALA A 12 -20.47 -14.82 64.33
CA ALA A 12 -20.87 -14.04 63.15
C ALA A 12 -19.73 -13.85 62.15
N LEU A 13 -18.47 -13.93 62.59
CA LEU A 13 -17.30 -13.71 61.73
C LEU A 13 -16.99 -14.89 60.80
N VAL A 14 -17.25 -16.12 61.25
CA VAL A 14 -16.97 -17.33 60.47
C VAL A 14 -17.82 -17.43 59.18
N PRO A 15 -19.16 -17.25 59.20
CA PRO A 15 -19.94 -17.32 57.97
C PRO A 15 -19.65 -16.16 57.00
N ILE A 16 -19.29 -14.98 57.52
CA ILE A 16 -18.89 -13.82 56.69
C ILE A 16 -17.52 -14.07 56.05
N ALA A 17 -16.55 -14.61 56.80
CA ALA A 17 -15.24 -14.97 56.27
C ALA A 17 -15.33 -16.10 55.23
N VAL A 18 -16.19 -17.10 55.47
CA VAL A 18 -16.45 -18.16 54.49
C VAL A 18 -17.15 -17.60 53.26
N ALA A 19 -18.15 -16.72 53.40
CA ALA A 19 -18.81 -16.08 52.25
C ALA A 19 -17.84 -15.20 51.44
N LEU A 20 -16.98 -14.41 52.10
CA LEU A 20 -15.93 -13.64 51.42
C LEU A 20 -14.91 -14.56 50.75
N ALA A 21 -14.46 -15.62 51.41
CA ALA A 21 -13.52 -16.57 50.84
C ALA A 21 -14.13 -17.31 49.64
N THR A 22 -15.42 -17.67 49.70
CA THR A 22 -16.14 -18.24 48.58
C THR A 22 -16.28 -17.23 47.46
N VAL A 23 -16.67 -15.97 47.72
CA VAL A 23 -16.75 -14.92 46.69
C VAL A 23 -15.38 -14.67 46.05
N VAL A 24 -14.32 -14.57 46.84
CA VAL A 24 -12.94 -14.41 46.32
C VAL A 24 -12.50 -15.64 45.53
N ALA A 25 -12.82 -16.86 45.98
CA ALA A 25 -12.50 -18.08 45.26
C ALA A 25 -13.30 -18.21 43.96
N THR A 26 -14.60 -17.85 43.96
CA THR A 26 -15.44 -17.83 42.76
C THR A 26 -14.98 -16.74 41.81
N VAL A 27 -14.60 -15.56 42.30
CA VAL A 27 -14.00 -14.49 41.48
C VAL A 27 -12.66 -14.93 40.90
N ALA A 28 -11.81 -15.62 41.66
CA ALA A 28 -10.53 -16.14 41.17
C ALA A 28 -10.70 -17.32 40.19
N LEU A 29 -11.79 -18.10 40.30
CA LEU A 29 -12.13 -19.19 39.37
C LEU A 29 -12.82 -18.69 38.10
N VAL A 30 -13.58 -17.59 38.18
CA VAL A 30 -14.29 -16.97 37.04
C VAL A 30 -13.39 -15.97 36.31
N TYR A 31 -12.44 -15.35 37.02
CA TYR A 31 -11.44 -14.42 36.50
C TYR A 31 -10.04 -14.84 36.97
N PRO A 32 -9.47 -15.94 36.44
CA PRO A 32 -8.07 -16.25 36.69
C PRO A 32 -7.22 -15.06 36.27
N SER A 33 -6.22 -14.69 37.08
CA SER A 33 -5.18 -13.78 36.60
C SER A 33 -4.52 -14.42 35.39
N PRO A 34 -4.32 -13.72 34.25
CA PRO A 34 -3.62 -14.29 33.12
C PRO A 34 -2.27 -14.81 33.60
N ALA A 35 -1.97 -16.07 33.26
CA ALA A 35 -0.70 -16.65 33.65
C ALA A 35 0.43 -15.83 32.98
N PRO A 36 1.54 -15.53 33.67
CA PRO A 36 2.72 -14.90 33.06
C PRO A 36 3.40 -15.75 31.95
N GLU A 37 2.80 -16.87 31.55
CA GLU A 37 3.31 -17.85 30.58
C GLU A 37 2.85 -17.58 29.13
N ASP A 38 2.05 -16.54 28.87
CA ASP A 38 1.40 -16.31 27.57
C ASP A 38 2.06 -15.24 26.67
N GLU A 39 3.15 -14.61 27.14
CA GLU A 39 3.95 -13.61 26.43
C GLU A 39 5.45 -13.89 26.52
N LEU A 40 6.23 -13.32 25.59
CA LEU A 40 7.68 -13.42 25.64
C LEU A 40 8.25 -12.74 26.90
N PRO A 41 9.16 -13.40 27.64
CA PRO A 41 9.74 -12.84 28.86
C PRO A 41 10.63 -11.63 28.57
N ASN A 42 11.25 -11.57 27.40
CA ASN A 42 12.12 -10.47 26.95
C ASN A 42 11.38 -9.42 26.11
N ARG A 43 10.04 -9.45 26.09
CA ARG A 43 9.25 -8.44 25.39
C ARG A 43 9.59 -7.05 25.89
N ILE A 44 9.41 -6.07 25.02
CA ILE A 44 9.54 -4.68 25.38
C ILE A 44 8.14 -4.11 25.66
N PRO A 45 7.90 -3.44 26.81
CA PRO A 45 6.59 -2.90 27.16
C PRO A 45 6.06 -1.90 26.13
N GLU A 46 4.77 -2.00 25.82
CA GLU A 46 4.08 -1.12 24.87
C GLU A 46 2.82 -0.51 25.50
N PRO A 47 2.53 0.78 25.27
CA PRO A 47 1.41 1.46 25.89
C PRO A 47 0.06 1.13 25.26
N ALA A 48 -0.97 1.31 26.08
CA ALA A 48 -2.36 1.11 25.72
C ALA A 48 -2.78 1.98 24.52
N PRO A 49 -3.67 1.48 23.64
CA PRO A 49 -4.02 2.14 22.38
C PRO A 49 -5.04 3.27 22.53
N TYR A 50 -5.24 3.75 23.75
CA TYR A 50 -6.14 4.85 24.08
C TYR A 50 -5.56 5.69 25.23
N VAL A 51 -6.08 6.91 25.38
CA VAL A 51 -5.74 7.80 26.49
C VAL A 51 -6.33 7.24 27.79
N VAL A 52 -5.49 6.61 28.62
CA VAL A 52 -5.92 5.89 29.83
C VAL A 52 -6.65 6.80 30.83
N ALA A 53 -6.20 8.05 30.94
CA ALA A 53 -6.86 9.05 31.79
C ALA A 53 -8.31 9.35 31.37
N GLU A 54 -8.64 9.24 30.07
CA GLU A 54 -10.01 9.41 29.56
C GLU A 54 -10.82 8.11 29.70
N ALA A 55 -10.16 6.95 29.51
CA ALA A 55 -10.79 5.64 29.63
C ALA A 55 -11.35 5.36 31.04
N ALA A 56 -10.88 6.07 32.07
CA ALA A 56 -11.47 6.03 33.41
C ALA A 56 -12.98 6.40 33.43
N PHE A 57 -13.49 7.12 32.43
CA PHE A 57 -14.89 7.54 32.34
C PHE A 57 -15.70 6.70 31.34
N SER A 58 -15.04 6.25 30.28
CA SER A 58 -15.60 5.49 29.16
C SER A 58 -14.53 4.51 28.69
N GLY A 59 -14.41 3.35 29.35
CA GLY A 59 -13.41 2.34 29.03
C GLY A 59 -13.85 1.41 27.90
N PRO A 60 -12.92 0.60 27.34
CA PRO A 60 -13.28 -0.46 26.39
C PRO A 60 -14.21 -1.52 27.02
N PRO A 61 -14.95 -2.31 26.20
CA PRO A 61 -14.93 -2.29 24.74
C PRO A 61 -15.66 -1.07 24.17
N PHE A 62 -15.17 -0.56 23.04
CA PHE A 62 -15.67 0.61 22.35
C PHE A 62 -16.60 0.29 21.18
N GLU A 63 -16.65 -0.97 20.72
CA GLU A 63 -17.48 -1.41 19.60
C GLU A 63 -18.94 -0.94 19.70
N GLU A 64 -19.55 -0.96 20.89
CA GLU A 64 -20.94 -0.49 21.07
C GLU A 64 -21.11 0.99 20.69
N TYR A 65 -20.11 1.82 20.99
CA TYR A 65 -20.10 3.22 20.57
C TYR A 65 -19.95 3.38 19.06
N TRP A 66 -19.43 2.36 18.37
CA TRP A 66 -19.23 2.36 16.92
C TRP A 66 -20.43 1.81 16.16
N GLN A 67 -21.33 1.06 16.81
CA GLN A 67 -22.54 0.51 16.18
C GLN A 67 -23.76 1.44 16.26
N GLY A 68 -23.71 2.46 17.13
CA GLY A 68 -24.79 3.44 17.32
C GLY A 68 -24.83 4.56 16.26
N PRO A 69 -25.16 5.82 16.65
CA PRO A 69 -25.18 6.99 15.74
C PRO A 69 -23.86 7.24 14.99
N ASN A 70 -22.79 6.60 15.47
CA ASN A 70 -21.44 6.68 15.00
C ASN A 70 -21.08 5.61 13.96
N HIS A 71 -22.01 4.70 13.62
CA HIS A 71 -21.77 3.66 12.61
C HIS A 71 -21.19 4.26 11.32
N PRO A 72 -20.13 3.68 10.71
CA PRO A 72 -19.43 4.29 9.58
C PRO A 72 -20.38 4.67 8.43
N GLY A 73 -21.38 3.83 8.17
CA GLY A 73 -22.43 4.09 7.19
C GLY A 73 -23.31 5.32 7.45
N GLN A 74 -23.46 5.75 8.71
CA GLN A 74 -24.29 6.91 9.06
C GLN A 74 -23.65 8.23 8.64
N CYS A 75 -22.32 8.27 8.51
CA CYS A 75 -21.58 9.45 8.07
C CYS A 75 -22.05 9.90 6.69
N ARG A 76 -22.41 8.95 5.80
CA ARG A 76 -22.86 9.20 4.43
C ARG A 76 -24.04 10.18 4.32
N ASN A 77 -24.99 10.11 5.25
CA ASN A 77 -26.20 10.94 5.23
C ASN A 77 -25.90 12.45 5.27
N CYS A 78 -24.77 12.82 5.89
CA CYS A 78 -24.29 14.20 5.93
C CYS A 78 -23.05 14.39 5.05
N HIS A 79 -22.16 13.42 4.94
CA HIS A 79 -20.85 13.52 4.29
C HIS A 79 -20.72 12.65 3.03
N GLN A 80 -21.73 12.68 2.17
CA GLN A 80 -21.82 11.82 0.97
C GLN A 80 -20.54 11.84 0.12
N ALA A 81 -20.03 13.02 -0.24
CA ALA A 81 -18.86 13.14 -1.10
C ALA A 81 -17.61 12.46 -0.50
N ILE A 82 -17.27 12.78 0.75
CA ILE A 82 -16.12 12.18 1.46
C ILE A 82 -16.33 10.68 1.66
N PHE A 83 -17.55 10.26 1.97
CA PHE A 83 -17.88 8.85 2.11
C PHE A 83 -17.67 8.10 0.80
N ASP A 84 -18.06 8.67 -0.34
CA ASP A 84 -17.85 8.05 -1.66
C ASP A 84 -16.38 8.02 -2.08
N GLU A 85 -15.59 9.02 -1.68
CA GLU A 85 -14.12 9.01 -1.86
C GLU A 85 -13.47 7.91 -1.02
N TRP A 86 -13.89 7.77 0.25
CA TRP A 86 -13.41 6.75 1.20
C TRP A 86 -13.79 5.34 0.74
N ASN A 87 -15.03 5.18 0.28
CA ASN A 87 -15.59 3.89 -0.08
C ASN A 87 -14.77 3.22 -1.19
N GLY A 88 -14.30 2.00 -0.93
CA GLY A 88 -13.43 1.28 -1.85
C GLY A 88 -11.96 1.69 -1.85
N SER A 89 -11.55 2.71 -1.06
CA SER A 89 -10.13 3.02 -0.82
C SER A 89 -9.41 1.85 -0.15
N MET A 90 -8.07 1.79 -0.28
CA MET A 90 -7.29 0.77 0.42
C MET A 90 -7.33 0.93 1.94
N MET A 91 -7.57 2.14 2.46
CA MET A 91 -7.70 2.38 3.89
C MET A 91 -9.02 1.81 4.41
N ALA A 92 -10.12 2.04 3.70
CA ALA A 92 -11.41 1.40 3.96
C ALA A 92 -11.34 -0.13 3.86
N ASN A 93 -10.47 -0.64 2.99
CA ASN A 93 -10.30 -2.07 2.77
C ASN A 93 -9.06 -2.67 3.45
N ALA A 94 -8.42 -1.97 4.40
CA ALA A 94 -7.11 -2.38 4.93
C ALA A 94 -7.13 -3.77 5.60
N TRP A 95 -8.25 -4.13 6.24
CA TRP A 95 -8.47 -5.47 6.79
C TRP A 95 -8.82 -6.51 5.71
N ARG A 96 -9.53 -6.08 4.66
CA ARG A 96 -10.04 -6.96 3.60
C ARG A 96 -9.03 -7.20 2.49
N ASP A 97 -7.91 -6.49 2.47
CA ASP A 97 -6.83 -6.69 1.51
C ASP A 97 -6.46 -8.19 1.45
N PRO A 98 -6.72 -8.88 0.32
CA PRO A 98 -6.50 -10.30 0.21
C PRO A 98 -5.02 -10.64 0.27
N ALA A 99 -4.15 -9.85 -0.36
CA ALA A 99 -2.71 -10.08 -0.30
C ALA A 99 -2.21 -9.99 1.14
N TRP A 100 -2.68 -8.97 1.87
CA TRP A 100 -2.34 -8.79 3.27
C TRP A 100 -2.89 -9.93 4.16
N ARG A 101 -4.17 -10.33 4.01
CA ARG A 101 -4.76 -11.42 4.81
C ARG A 101 -4.07 -12.75 4.59
N ALA A 102 -3.70 -13.07 3.37
CA ALA A 102 -2.92 -14.26 3.07
C ALA A 102 -1.51 -14.18 3.66
N ALA A 103 -0.84 -13.03 3.52
CA ALA A 103 0.47 -12.80 4.14
C ALA A 103 0.40 -12.92 5.67
N PHE A 104 -0.66 -12.38 6.29
CA PHE A 104 -0.88 -12.42 7.73
C PHE A 104 -1.20 -13.84 8.20
N LEU A 105 -2.07 -14.59 7.51
CA LEU A 105 -2.33 -15.98 7.84
C LEU A 105 -1.06 -16.82 7.74
N LEU A 106 -0.29 -16.70 6.66
CA LEU A 106 0.98 -17.42 6.52
C LEU A 106 1.97 -17.04 7.63
N SER A 107 2.11 -15.75 7.91
CA SER A 107 2.96 -15.23 8.99
C SER A 107 2.53 -15.79 10.35
N ALA A 108 1.23 -15.84 10.62
CA ALA A 108 0.69 -16.41 11.86
C ALA A 108 0.94 -17.91 11.98
N ARG A 109 1.01 -18.65 10.86
CA ARG A 109 1.46 -20.06 10.88
C ARG A 109 2.96 -20.20 11.08
N GLN A 110 3.75 -19.33 10.45
CA GLN A 110 5.20 -19.31 10.63
C GLN A 110 5.60 -19.01 12.08
N ILE A 111 4.89 -18.11 12.75
CA ILE A 111 5.15 -17.68 14.13
C ILE A 111 4.06 -18.10 15.12
N SER A 112 3.39 -19.22 14.83
CA SER A 112 2.34 -19.76 15.71
C SER A 112 2.92 -20.09 17.09
N THR A 113 2.15 -19.80 18.14
CA THR A 113 2.46 -20.22 19.51
C THR A 113 2.01 -21.66 19.80
N ASN A 114 1.38 -22.34 18.84
CA ASN A 114 0.80 -23.69 18.95
C ASN A 114 1.52 -24.71 18.04
N GLY A 115 2.81 -24.50 17.77
CA GLY A 115 3.59 -25.31 16.83
C GLY A 115 2.98 -25.35 15.43
N ASN A 116 2.94 -26.55 14.84
CA ASN A 116 2.31 -26.79 13.54
C ASN A 116 0.81 -27.15 13.65
N CYS A 117 0.23 -27.20 14.85
CA CYS A 117 -1.17 -27.63 15.03
C CYS A 117 -2.19 -26.61 14.50
N ASP A 118 -1.77 -25.36 14.45
CA ASP A 118 -2.51 -24.27 13.83
C ASP A 118 -2.65 -24.43 12.29
N THR A 119 -1.75 -25.19 11.64
CA THR A 119 -1.92 -25.57 10.24
C THR A 119 -2.88 -26.78 10.15
N PRO A 120 -4.04 -26.69 9.49
CA PRO A 120 -4.93 -27.84 9.34
C PRO A 120 -4.35 -28.88 8.36
N ALA A 121 -4.90 -30.10 8.36
CA ALA A 121 -4.61 -31.06 7.29
C ALA A 121 -5.25 -30.59 5.98
N PRO A 122 -4.56 -30.69 4.83
CA PRO A 122 -5.09 -30.23 3.55
C PRO A 122 -6.27 -31.14 3.10
N PRO A 123 -7.38 -30.56 2.58
CA PRO A 123 -8.55 -31.33 2.19
C PRO A 123 -8.33 -32.32 1.04
N ASP A 124 -7.33 -32.10 0.21
CA ASP A 124 -6.97 -32.98 -0.91
C ASP A 124 -6.13 -34.19 -0.50
N GLY A 125 -5.81 -34.33 0.79
CA GLY A 125 -5.05 -35.45 1.34
C GLY A 125 -3.54 -35.39 1.08
N THR A 126 -3.03 -34.28 0.54
CA THR A 126 -1.58 -34.05 0.38
C THR A 126 -0.86 -33.96 1.73
N GLU A 127 0.47 -34.01 1.74
CA GLU A 127 1.22 -33.87 2.99
C GLU A 127 0.98 -32.48 3.60
N LYS A 128 0.81 -32.44 4.92
CA LYS A 128 0.63 -31.20 5.69
C LYS A 128 1.91 -30.35 5.71
N ALA A 129 1.78 -29.05 5.45
CA ALA A 129 2.86 -28.08 5.54
C ALA A 129 3.31 -27.84 6.99
N ARG A 130 4.62 -27.57 7.16
CA ARG A 130 5.24 -27.24 8.46
C ARG A 130 5.94 -25.89 8.35
N HIS A 131 5.16 -24.82 8.49
CA HIS A 131 5.64 -23.44 8.31
C HIS A 131 6.48 -22.94 9.48
N ASN A 132 6.22 -23.43 10.68
CA ASN A 132 6.86 -22.94 11.89
C ASN A 132 8.21 -23.62 12.10
N PRO A 133 9.34 -22.92 11.88
CA PRO A 133 10.67 -23.52 12.02
C PRO A 133 11.05 -23.81 13.48
N PHE A 134 10.27 -23.34 14.45
CA PHE A 134 10.49 -23.49 15.89
C PHE A 134 9.49 -24.43 16.57
N ALA A 135 8.64 -25.11 15.79
CA ALA A 135 7.70 -26.09 16.33
C ALA A 135 8.44 -27.30 16.93
N VAL A 136 7.95 -27.77 18.08
CA VAL A 136 8.47 -28.97 18.76
C VAL A 136 7.78 -30.21 18.17
N GLY A 137 8.22 -30.63 16.99
CA GLY A 137 7.59 -31.73 16.26
C GLY A 137 6.10 -31.47 16.02
N GLU A 138 5.26 -32.42 16.42
CA GLU A 138 3.79 -32.32 16.35
C GLU A 138 3.15 -32.09 17.75
N ALA A 139 3.94 -31.68 18.75
CA ALA A 139 3.47 -31.53 20.14
C ALA A 139 2.53 -30.33 20.39
N CYS A 140 2.20 -29.57 19.34
CA CYS A 140 1.45 -28.31 19.44
C CYS A 140 2.15 -27.24 20.30
N GLU A 141 3.48 -27.24 20.30
CA GLU A 141 4.29 -26.28 21.05
C GLU A 141 5.31 -25.62 20.12
N THR A 142 5.65 -24.36 20.43
CA THR A 142 6.71 -23.62 19.76
C THR A 142 7.74 -23.18 20.78
N ARG A 143 9.02 -23.47 20.52
CA ARG A 143 10.13 -23.01 21.36
C ARG A 143 10.90 -21.90 20.65
N PHE A 144 10.56 -20.65 20.97
CA PHE A 144 11.23 -19.46 20.42
C PHE A 144 12.64 -19.30 21.00
N ASP A 145 13.57 -18.89 20.14
CA ASP A 145 14.95 -18.54 20.52
C ASP A 145 15.03 -17.07 20.97
N LEU A 146 15.38 -16.85 22.23
CA LEU A 146 15.59 -15.52 22.81
C LEU A 146 17.08 -15.19 23.01
N GLY A 147 17.98 -16.01 22.47
CA GLY A 147 19.42 -15.92 22.62
C GLY A 147 19.96 -16.88 23.67
N ALA A 148 20.20 -16.39 24.89
CA ALA A 148 20.79 -17.23 25.94
C ALA A 148 19.84 -18.33 26.44
N THR A 149 18.54 -18.14 26.26
CA THR A 149 17.47 -19.04 26.69
C THR A 149 16.42 -19.17 25.59
N GLY A 150 15.72 -20.31 25.56
CA GLY A 150 14.50 -20.44 24.76
C GLY A 150 13.26 -20.23 25.63
N HIS A 151 12.13 -19.94 24.99
CA HIS A 151 10.83 -19.83 25.66
C HIS A 151 9.78 -20.62 24.88
N THR A 152 9.04 -21.47 25.60
CA THR A 152 8.04 -22.35 25.00
C THR A 152 6.65 -21.80 25.22
N LEU A 153 5.87 -21.74 24.14
CA LEU A 153 4.44 -21.42 24.15
C LEU A 153 3.67 -22.61 23.53
N ALA A 154 2.42 -22.80 23.96
CA ALA A 154 1.58 -23.93 23.55
C ALA A 154 0.11 -23.56 23.32
N ARG A 155 -0.19 -22.25 23.16
CA ARG A 155 -1.56 -21.76 22.97
C ARG A 155 -1.84 -21.47 21.51
N SER A 156 -3.09 -21.66 21.07
CA SER A 156 -3.53 -21.26 19.73
C SER A 156 -3.38 -19.75 19.50
N GLY A 157 -2.92 -19.38 18.30
CA GLY A 157 -2.62 -17.98 17.96
C GLY A 157 -1.16 -17.78 17.56
N SER A 158 -0.78 -16.53 17.36
CA SER A 158 0.57 -16.16 16.94
C SER A 158 1.09 -14.91 17.65
N LEU A 159 2.42 -14.74 17.68
CA LEU A 159 3.03 -13.51 18.17
C LEU A 159 2.78 -12.29 17.26
N ALA A 160 2.26 -12.49 16.05
CA ALA A 160 1.94 -11.43 15.11
C ALA A 160 0.50 -10.90 15.25
N ASP A 161 -0.38 -11.61 15.97
CA ASP A 161 -1.81 -11.28 16.07
C ASP A 161 -2.04 -9.85 16.58
N GLY A 162 -1.29 -9.48 17.63
CA GLY A 162 -1.31 -8.14 18.20
C GLY A 162 -0.57 -7.07 17.39
N LEU A 163 0.45 -7.46 16.64
CA LEU A 163 1.27 -6.54 15.85
C LEU A 163 0.50 -6.01 14.64
N CYS A 164 -0.07 -6.92 13.84
CA CYS A 164 -0.66 -6.56 12.56
C CYS A 164 -2.07 -5.96 12.71
N SER A 165 -2.83 -6.40 13.73
CA SER A 165 -4.17 -5.87 14.04
C SER A 165 -4.17 -4.39 14.40
N ARG A 166 -3.06 -3.85 14.91
CA ARG A 166 -2.92 -2.41 15.21
C ARG A 166 -3.18 -1.52 14.01
N CYS A 167 -2.63 -1.88 12.85
CA CYS A 167 -2.75 -1.04 11.66
C CYS A 167 -3.95 -1.44 10.80
N HIS A 168 -4.24 -2.74 10.71
CA HIS A 168 -5.22 -3.27 9.76
C HIS A 168 -6.59 -3.59 10.39
N MET A 169 -6.70 -3.69 11.73
CA MET A 169 -7.95 -3.80 12.49
C MET A 169 -7.92 -2.99 13.80
N PRO A 170 -7.69 -1.68 13.70
CA PRO A 170 -7.51 -0.85 14.88
C PRO A 170 -8.69 -0.97 15.86
N THR A 171 -9.89 -1.22 15.34
CA THR A 171 -11.12 -1.37 16.11
C THR A 171 -11.08 -2.57 17.06
N ASN A 172 -10.85 -3.78 16.51
CA ASN A 172 -10.74 -5.00 17.30
C ASN A 172 -9.52 -4.98 18.23
N TYR A 173 -8.38 -4.47 17.75
CA TYR A 173 -7.18 -4.37 18.56
C TYR A 173 -7.42 -3.57 19.84
N VAL A 174 -8.10 -2.42 19.74
CA VAL A 174 -8.38 -1.53 20.87
C VAL A 174 -9.26 -2.22 21.92
N ASP A 175 -10.29 -2.96 21.50
CA ASP A 175 -11.24 -3.60 22.41
C ASP A 175 -10.67 -4.84 23.12
N ASN A 176 -9.62 -5.43 22.55
CA ASN A 176 -8.91 -6.58 23.13
C ASN A 176 -7.78 -6.17 24.09
N VAL A 177 -7.68 -4.88 24.45
CA VAL A 177 -6.77 -4.38 25.49
C VAL A 177 -7.59 -3.83 26.66
N PRO A 178 -7.93 -4.64 27.67
CA PRO A 178 -8.83 -4.23 28.74
C PRO A 178 -8.17 -3.27 29.74
N LEU A 179 -8.91 -2.23 30.14
CA LEU A 179 -8.42 -1.17 31.04
C LEU A 179 -7.87 -1.70 32.37
N HIS A 180 -8.49 -2.76 32.90
CA HIS A 180 -8.10 -3.34 34.19
C HIS A 180 -6.79 -4.13 34.15
N GLU A 181 -6.23 -4.40 32.97
CA GLU A 181 -4.93 -5.07 32.80
C GLU A 181 -3.77 -4.08 32.62
N ILE A 182 -4.07 -2.78 32.46
CA ILE A 182 -3.02 -1.76 32.31
C ILE A 182 -2.24 -1.59 33.61
N ARG A 183 -0.92 -1.75 33.53
CA ARG A 183 0.04 -1.55 34.62
C ARG A 183 1.13 -0.58 34.17
N ARG A 184 1.83 0.03 35.12
CA ARG A 184 3.04 0.80 34.84
C ARG A 184 4.23 -0.15 34.96
N ASP A 185 4.96 -0.33 33.87
CA ASP A 185 6.21 -1.08 33.87
C ASP A 185 7.32 -0.25 34.55
N GLU A 186 7.98 -0.81 35.55
CA GLU A 186 8.97 -0.08 36.35
C GLU A 186 10.22 0.35 35.55
N PRO A 187 10.89 -0.53 34.77
CA PRO A 187 12.06 -0.16 33.98
C PRO A 187 11.80 0.96 32.96
N SER A 188 10.67 0.92 32.26
CA SER A 188 10.32 1.92 31.25
C SER A 188 9.60 3.15 31.81
N GLY A 189 8.88 2.99 32.92
CA GLY A 189 7.88 3.94 33.39
C GLY A 189 6.66 4.08 32.45
N LEU A 190 6.52 3.22 31.45
CA LEU A 190 5.41 3.24 30.50
C LEU A 190 4.22 2.43 31.01
N GLU A 191 3.03 2.81 30.58
CA GLU A 191 1.85 1.96 30.70
C GLU A 191 2.04 0.71 29.80
N HIS A 192 1.54 -0.45 30.22
CA HIS A 192 1.50 -1.67 29.43
C HIS A 192 0.28 -2.50 29.81
N ALA A 193 -0.37 -3.09 28.81
CA ALA A 193 -1.36 -4.14 28.99
C ALA A 193 -1.13 -5.23 27.95
N PRO A 194 -1.23 -6.51 28.35
CA PRO A 194 -1.29 -7.60 27.40
C PRO A 194 -2.56 -7.50 26.56
N LEU A 195 -2.54 -8.15 25.40
CA LEU A 195 -3.77 -8.44 24.65
C LEU A 195 -4.48 -9.62 25.31
N ASP A 196 -5.80 -9.66 25.17
CA ASP A 196 -6.58 -10.83 25.53
C ASP A 196 -5.98 -12.09 24.88
N VAL A 197 -5.68 -13.10 25.70
CA VAL A 197 -5.02 -14.33 25.27
C VAL A 197 -5.85 -15.17 24.27
N HIS A 198 -7.17 -14.93 24.20
CA HIS A 198 -8.08 -15.57 23.25
C HIS A 198 -8.28 -14.76 21.96
N PHE A 199 -7.69 -13.55 21.87
CA PHE A 199 -7.65 -12.76 20.65
C PHE A 199 -6.74 -13.41 19.62
N ASN A 200 -7.35 -14.21 18.75
CA ASN A 200 -6.70 -14.87 17.63
C ASN A 200 -7.53 -14.58 16.36
N PRO A 201 -7.23 -13.49 15.64
CA PRO A 201 -8.01 -13.08 14.47
C PRO A 201 -7.85 -14.03 13.29
N THR A 202 -6.77 -14.84 13.24
CA THR A 202 -6.48 -15.77 12.13
C THR A 202 -7.15 -17.14 12.28
N SER A 203 -7.63 -17.48 13.48
CA SER A 203 -8.43 -18.69 13.73
C SER A 203 -9.68 -18.74 12.86
N ASP A 204 -10.04 -19.93 12.37
CA ASP A 204 -11.28 -20.15 11.63
C ASP A 204 -12.48 -20.49 12.53
N ASN A 205 -12.21 -20.85 13.79
CA ASN A 205 -13.23 -21.18 14.79
C ASN A 205 -14.22 -22.28 14.31
N GLY A 206 -13.72 -23.26 13.55
CA GLY A 206 -14.53 -24.37 13.03
C GLY A 206 -15.41 -24.01 11.82
N THR A 207 -15.30 -22.81 11.26
CA THR A 207 -16.06 -22.41 10.06
C THR A 207 -15.41 -22.89 8.76
N GLY A 208 -14.13 -23.31 8.79
CA GLY A 208 -13.36 -23.63 7.58
C GLY A 208 -12.90 -22.39 6.77
N LEU A 209 -13.11 -21.19 7.31
CA LEU A 209 -12.71 -19.90 6.74
C LEU A 209 -11.78 -19.18 7.72
N ALA A 210 -10.59 -18.80 7.27
CA ALA A 210 -9.74 -17.94 8.08
C ALA A 210 -10.41 -16.57 8.27
N PHE A 211 -10.24 -15.98 9.45
CA PHE A 211 -10.86 -14.70 9.83
C PHE A 211 -12.39 -14.73 9.88
N ALA A 212 -12.96 -15.84 10.35
CA ALA A 212 -14.40 -15.96 10.53
C ALA A 212 -14.97 -14.90 11.50
N THR A 213 -16.24 -14.53 11.29
CA THR A 213 -16.97 -13.63 12.19
C THR A 213 -17.43 -14.39 13.43
N VAL A 214 -17.21 -13.85 14.62
CA VAL A 214 -17.79 -14.36 15.87
C VAL A 214 -18.26 -13.20 16.76
N ASP A 215 -18.71 -13.48 17.99
CA ASP A 215 -19.27 -12.51 18.94
C ASP A 215 -18.44 -11.21 19.10
N ALA A 216 -19.17 -10.13 19.40
CA ALA A 216 -18.70 -8.74 19.29
C ALA A 216 -17.42 -8.39 20.08
N GLN A 217 -17.07 -9.15 21.11
CA GLN A 217 -15.87 -8.89 21.91
C GLN A 217 -14.65 -9.73 21.48
N TRP A 218 -14.78 -10.71 20.56
CA TRP A 218 -13.80 -11.80 20.48
C TRP A 218 -13.18 -12.13 19.11
N ARG A 219 -13.73 -11.77 17.93
CA ARG A 219 -13.00 -11.65 16.63
C ARG A 219 -13.87 -10.92 15.56
N ASN A 220 -13.23 -10.16 14.66
CA ASN A 220 -13.76 -9.67 13.37
C ASN A 220 -15.19 -9.12 13.39
N THR A 221 -15.42 -8.05 14.16
CA THR A 221 -16.71 -7.33 14.26
C THR A 221 -17.08 -6.65 12.95
N ASP A 222 -18.33 -6.16 12.82
CA ASP A 222 -18.74 -5.43 11.62
C ASP A 222 -17.95 -4.13 11.42
N SER A 223 -17.59 -3.44 12.50
CA SER A 223 -16.69 -2.29 12.41
C SER A 223 -15.30 -2.69 11.91
N GLY A 224 -14.73 -3.80 12.40
CA GLY A 224 -13.42 -4.32 11.96
C GLY A 224 -13.44 -4.89 10.54
N LYS A 225 -14.54 -5.52 10.12
CA LYS A 225 -14.75 -5.93 8.73
C LYS A 225 -14.71 -4.72 7.82
N SER A 226 -15.24 -3.57 8.22
CA SER A 226 -15.23 -2.35 7.43
C SER A 226 -13.84 -1.70 7.31
N GLY A 227 -12.77 -2.41 7.71
CA GLY A 227 -11.40 -1.95 7.66
C GLY A 227 -11.13 -0.82 8.63
N VAL A 228 -10.25 0.11 8.26
CA VAL A 228 -10.07 1.33 9.07
C VAL A 228 -11.33 2.17 8.88
N ALA A 229 -12.08 2.45 9.94
CA ALA A 229 -13.26 3.30 9.86
C ALA A 229 -12.95 4.77 10.17
N CYS A 230 -13.78 5.70 9.67
CA CYS A 230 -13.66 7.15 9.89
C CYS A 230 -13.39 7.50 11.36
N MET A 231 -14.08 6.82 12.28
CA MET A 231 -13.99 7.08 13.71
C MET A 231 -12.60 6.84 14.29
N VAL A 232 -11.88 5.83 13.81
CA VAL A 232 -10.52 5.56 14.25
C VAL A 232 -9.67 6.77 13.90
N CYS A 233 -9.58 7.12 12.62
CA CYS A 233 -8.84 8.28 12.13
C CYS A 233 -9.21 9.60 12.84
N HIS A 234 -10.51 9.86 13.03
CA HIS A 234 -11.03 11.10 13.62
C HIS A 234 -11.07 11.11 15.15
N THR A 235 -10.58 10.07 15.83
CA THR A 235 -10.40 10.05 17.30
C THR A 235 -8.95 9.84 17.72
N LEU A 236 -8.00 9.75 16.77
CA LEU A 236 -6.56 9.73 17.07
C LEU A 236 -6.15 11.00 17.83
N ALA A 237 -5.73 10.80 19.07
CA ALA A 237 -5.31 11.86 19.97
C ALA A 237 -3.80 12.09 19.94
N ASP A 238 -3.03 11.01 19.80
CA ASP A 238 -1.59 11.04 19.89
C ASP A 238 -0.94 9.78 19.29
N SER A 239 0.38 9.75 19.24
CA SER A 239 1.15 8.54 18.93
C SER A 239 1.86 7.96 20.16
N ARG A 240 2.34 6.71 20.09
CA ARG A 240 3.01 5.99 21.20
C ARG A 240 4.50 5.73 20.96
N ASN A 241 5.19 5.36 22.05
CA ASN A 241 6.54 4.81 22.03
C ASN A 241 6.52 3.33 21.64
N THR A 242 7.38 2.93 20.71
CA THR A 242 7.56 1.52 20.32
C THR A 242 9.02 1.13 20.47
N PRO A 243 9.32 -0.14 20.83
CA PRO A 243 10.64 -0.61 21.26
C PRO A 243 11.85 -0.22 20.40
N TYR A 244 11.67 -0.17 19.08
CA TYR A 244 12.75 0.06 18.12
C TYR A 244 12.61 1.44 17.51
N HIS A 245 12.81 2.44 18.37
CA HIS A 245 12.71 3.84 18.04
C HIS A 245 13.77 4.28 17.02
N ASN A 246 13.32 4.92 15.95
CA ASN A 246 14.24 5.50 14.96
C ASN A 246 14.69 6.92 15.31
N PHE A 247 13.99 7.59 16.24
CA PHE A 247 14.24 8.96 16.67
C PHE A 247 14.04 9.10 18.17
N ALA A 248 14.67 10.12 18.76
CA ALA A 248 14.50 10.44 20.17
C ALA A 248 13.05 10.89 20.48
N ALA A 249 12.50 10.39 21.59
CA ALA A 249 11.20 10.81 22.08
C ALA A 249 11.20 12.29 22.50
N ALA A 250 10.04 12.94 22.40
CA ALA A 250 9.78 14.27 22.93
C ALA A 250 9.36 14.15 24.39
N SER A 251 9.68 15.15 25.20
CA SER A 251 9.43 15.11 26.63
C SER A 251 7.94 15.18 27.03
N ARG A 252 7.03 15.62 26.14
CA ARG A 252 5.58 15.76 26.40
C ARG A 252 4.75 15.69 25.11
N SER A 253 3.56 15.06 25.21
CA SER A 253 2.50 15.13 24.20
C SER A 253 1.89 16.54 24.13
N GLY A 254 1.53 16.97 22.92
CA GLY A 254 0.75 18.21 22.70
C GLY A 254 -0.75 18.07 22.98
N TYR A 255 -1.24 16.85 23.22
CA TYR A 255 -2.65 16.57 23.47
C TYR A 255 -3.04 16.76 24.94
N ALA A 256 -4.14 17.46 25.20
CA ALA A 256 -4.70 17.64 26.54
C ALA A 256 -5.89 16.68 26.75
N PRO A 257 -5.82 15.70 27.68
CA PRO A 257 -6.92 14.79 27.96
C PRO A 257 -8.15 15.50 28.54
N ALA A 258 -9.35 15.04 28.17
CA ALA A 258 -10.61 15.46 28.76
C ALA A 258 -11.03 14.52 29.90
N ALA A 259 -10.86 14.98 31.14
CA ALA A 259 -11.24 14.21 32.31
C ALA A 259 -12.72 14.46 32.67
N GLY A 260 -13.62 13.57 32.26
CA GLY A 260 -15.04 13.61 32.60
C GLY A 260 -15.96 13.02 31.53
N ARG A 261 -17.28 13.21 31.71
CA ARG A 261 -18.33 12.75 30.78
C ARG A 261 -18.98 13.85 29.93
N GLY A 262 -18.66 15.13 30.18
CA GLY A 262 -19.16 16.28 29.39
C GLY A 262 -18.31 16.53 28.14
N SER A 263 -18.71 17.43 27.25
CA SER A 263 -17.96 17.69 26.02
C SER A 263 -16.57 18.28 26.27
N ARG A 264 -15.62 18.13 25.34
CA ARG A 264 -14.28 18.73 25.41
C ARG A 264 -14.37 20.25 25.53
N THR A 265 -15.28 20.91 24.81
CA THR A 265 -15.54 22.36 24.93
C THR A 265 -15.73 22.77 26.39
N THR A 266 -16.37 21.89 27.18
CA THR A 266 -16.67 22.12 28.59
C THR A 266 -15.53 21.70 29.52
N LEU A 267 -14.84 20.60 29.21
CA LEU A 267 -13.85 19.98 30.09
C LEU A 267 -12.42 20.48 29.91
N VAL A 268 -12.09 21.07 28.76
CA VAL A 268 -10.73 21.52 28.42
C VAL A 268 -10.73 23.04 28.22
N ALA A 269 -9.82 23.73 28.92
CA ALA A 269 -9.67 25.18 28.81
C ALA A 269 -9.48 25.64 27.34
N ALA A 270 -10.10 26.76 26.96
CA ALA A 270 -10.15 27.23 25.56
C ALA A 270 -8.78 27.33 24.85
N GLY A 271 -7.73 27.75 25.57
CA GLY A 271 -6.36 27.80 25.03
C GLY A 271 -5.68 26.44 24.82
N ARG A 272 -6.32 25.33 25.23
CA ARG A 272 -5.86 23.95 25.05
C ARG A 272 -6.81 23.11 24.20
N LEU A 273 -7.92 23.70 23.73
CA LEU A 273 -8.88 23.04 22.84
C LEU A 273 -8.34 22.89 21.41
N ASP A 274 -7.51 23.83 20.97
CA ASP A 274 -6.96 23.81 19.63
C ASP A 274 -5.45 23.54 19.67
N ALA A 275 -5.02 22.50 18.96
CA ALA A 275 -3.61 22.27 18.69
C ALA A 275 -3.12 23.12 17.49
N THR A 276 -3.63 24.35 17.33
CA THR A 276 -3.48 25.20 16.11
C THR A 276 -2.05 25.55 15.75
N ASP A 277 -1.14 25.46 16.71
CA ASP A 277 0.24 25.87 16.51
C ASP A 277 1.02 24.81 15.72
N VAL A 278 1.86 25.29 14.81
CA VAL A 278 2.93 24.48 14.24
C VAL A 278 3.84 24.11 15.42
N PRO A 279 4.10 22.81 15.67
CA PRO A 279 4.95 22.37 16.74
C PRO A 279 6.26 23.11 16.67
N ASP A 280 6.77 23.46 17.85
CA ASP A 280 8.04 24.16 17.98
C ASP A 280 9.12 23.40 17.16
N PRO A 281 9.80 24.06 16.20
CA PRO A 281 10.90 23.47 15.44
C PRO A 281 12.12 23.13 16.33
N GLY A 282 12.22 23.70 17.53
CA GLY A 282 13.18 23.35 18.56
C GLY A 282 12.66 22.31 19.55
N ALA A 283 11.35 22.10 19.63
CA ALA A 283 10.83 20.85 20.14
C ALA A 283 11.24 19.78 19.10
N PRO A 284 11.76 18.61 19.50
CA PRO A 284 11.98 17.49 18.60
C PRO A 284 10.62 16.93 18.15
N SER A 285 9.77 17.79 17.60
CA SER A 285 8.33 17.80 17.76
C SER A 285 7.71 16.59 17.10
N LEU A 286 7.66 15.51 17.86
CA LEU A 286 6.52 15.14 18.68
C LEU A 286 6.77 13.81 19.41
N GLY A 287 7.99 13.26 19.37
CA GLY A 287 8.32 12.09 20.18
C GLY A 287 7.57 10.83 19.83
N TYR A 288 7.12 10.76 18.59
CA TYR A 288 6.36 9.65 18.10
C TYR A 288 7.28 8.50 17.79
N GLY A 289 7.00 7.34 18.40
CA GLY A 289 7.58 6.07 18.02
C GLY A 289 7.22 5.81 16.57
N VAL A 290 8.15 6.14 15.69
CA VAL A 290 8.12 5.79 14.28
C VAL A 290 8.35 4.27 14.21
N GLY A 291 7.30 3.48 13.99
CA GLY A 291 7.36 2.01 14.02
C GLY A 291 6.16 1.36 14.73
N ALA A 292 5.48 0.41 14.09
CA ALA A 292 4.62 -0.63 14.70
C ALA A 292 3.23 -0.24 15.27
N GLY A 293 2.44 0.57 14.54
CA GLY A 293 1.03 0.81 14.89
C GLY A 293 0.86 1.80 16.02
N ALA A 294 1.68 2.85 16.03
CA ALA A 294 1.95 3.67 17.20
C ALA A 294 0.91 4.78 17.43
N TYR A 295 -0.37 4.48 17.66
CA TYR A 295 -1.40 5.51 17.95
C TYR A 295 -2.11 5.32 19.31
N ARG A 296 -2.74 6.40 19.79
CA ARG A 296 -3.69 6.43 20.91
C ARG A 296 -5.00 7.09 20.48
N LEU A 297 -6.12 6.44 20.76
CA LEU A 297 -7.46 7.00 20.59
C LEU A 297 -7.91 7.80 21.82
N SER A 298 -8.72 8.83 21.59
CA SER A 298 -9.48 9.50 22.64
C SER A 298 -10.73 8.68 22.96
N ALA A 299 -10.72 7.99 24.10
CA ALA A 299 -11.87 7.25 24.60
C ALA A 299 -13.09 8.15 24.85
N HIS A 300 -12.81 9.39 25.26
CA HIS A 300 -13.83 10.42 25.43
C HIS A 300 -14.50 10.77 24.09
N ALA A 301 -13.71 11.07 23.05
CA ALA A 301 -14.23 11.42 21.73
C ALA A 301 -15.08 10.30 21.10
N VAL A 302 -14.71 9.04 21.37
CA VAL A 302 -15.52 7.87 20.98
C VAL A 302 -16.88 7.89 21.69
N ALA A 303 -16.90 8.08 23.01
CA ALA A 303 -18.12 7.95 23.81
C ALA A 303 -19.13 9.08 23.60
N VAL A 304 -18.68 10.32 23.40
CA VAL A 304 -19.57 11.48 23.20
C VAL A 304 -19.76 11.88 21.73
N GLY A 305 -19.15 11.14 20.79
CA GLY A 305 -19.27 11.40 19.36
C GLY A 305 -18.54 12.66 18.88
N GLU A 306 -17.56 13.14 19.63
CA GLU A 306 -16.72 14.27 19.20
C GLU A 306 -15.73 13.81 18.15
N ARG A 307 -15.60 14.59 17.07
CA ARG A 307 -14.70 14.25 15.96
C ARG A 307 -13.60 15.29 15.83
N LEU A 308 -12.36 14.81 15.73
CA LEU A 308 -11.19 15.62 15.44
C LEU A 308 -11.12 15.81 13.93
N GLY A 309 -11.21 17.05 13.47
CA GLY A 309 -11.24 17.37 12.04
C GLY A 309 -10.82 18.81 11.80
N PRO A 310 -10.74 19.30 10.55
CA PRO A 310 -10.35 20.68 10.27
C PRO A 310 -11.48 21.67 10.60
N LEU A 311 -11.93 21.75 11.86
CA LEU A 311 -13.16 22.45 12.25
C LEU A 311 -12.91 23.39 13.44
N PHE A 312 -13.42 24.61 13.38
CA PHE A 312 -13.21 25.62 14.41
C PHE A 312 -14.50 25.92 15.19
N SER A 313 -14.40 26.07 16.52
CA SER A 313 -15.56 26.26 17.41
C SER A 313 -16.20 27.66 17.27
N PRO A 314 -17.54 27.79 17.21
CA PRO A 314 -18.25 29.07 17.05
C PRO A 314 -17.94 30.14 18.11
N GLY A 315 -17.47 29.73 19.30
CA GLY A 315 -17.17 30.62 20.41
C GLY A 315 -15.77 31.26 20.38
N ARG A 316 -14.95 30.96 19.36
CA ARG A 316 -13.58 31.47 19.22
C ARG A 316 -13.51 32.41 17.99
N PRO A 317 -12.60 33.41 17.93
CA PRO A 317 -12.40 34.23 16.72
C PRO A 317 -11.56 33.48 15.67
N PRO A 318 -11.92 33.51 14.36
CA PRO A 318 -11.18 32.80 13.32
C PRO A 318 -9.68 33.11 13.38
N GLN A 319 -8.87 32.07 13.57
CA GLN A 319 -7.41 32.18 13.57
C GLN A 319 -6.84 31.57 12.28
N PRO A 320 -5.77 32.15 11.70
CA PRO A 320 -5.05 31.51 10.60
C PRO A 320 -4.59 30.10 10.97
N ASP A 321 -4.74 29.15 10.06
CA ASP A 321 -4.10 27.86 10.18
C ASP A 321 -2.59 28.02 9.96
N GLY A 322 -1.80 28.10 11.03
CA GLY A 322 -0.35 28.25 10.94
C GLY A 322 0.34 27.15 10.13
N TYR A 323 -0.23 25.95 10.11
CA TYR A 323 0.33 24.81 9.39
C TYR A 323 0.00 24.87 7.89
N LEU A 324 -1.28 24.88 7.50
CA LEU A 324 -1.68 24.96 6.08
C LEU A 324 -1.25 26.28 5.44
N THR A 325 -1.32 27.40 6.16
CA THR A 325 -0.84 28.72 5.67
C THR A 325 0.64 28.67 5.29
N ALA A 326 1.47 28.00 6.11
CA ALA A 326 2.90 27.85 5.81
C ALA A 326 3.16 26.93 4.61
N VAL A 327 2.39 25.84 4.47
CA VAL A 327 2.50 24.90 3.33
C VAL A 327 2.12 25.58 2.00
N PHE A 328 1.02 26.34 1.98
CA PHE A 328 0.49 26.95 0.75
C PHE A 328 0.93 28.40 0.53
N LYS A 329 1.77 28.95 1.42
CA LYS A 329 2.28 30.33 1.37
C LYS A 329 1.18 31.39 1.17
N ARG A 330 -0.01 31.13 1.71
CA ARG A 330 -1.18 32.02 1.59
C ARG A 330 -1.99 31.98 2.88
N PRO A 331 -2.58 33.11 3.34
CA PRO A 331 -3.42 33.11 4.53
C PRO A 331 -4.62 32.17 4.35
N LEU A 332 -4.71 31.11 5.17
CA LEU A 332 -5.87 30.24 5.26
C LEU A 332 -6.49 30.41 6.64
N ALA A 333 -7.68 30.98 6.71
CA ALA A 333 -8.42 31.09 7.97
C ALA A 333 -9.03 29.74 8.36
N ALA A 334 -9.03 29.40 9.64
CA ALA A 334 -9.86 28.31 10.14
C ALA A 334 -11.33 28.71 9.97
N GLU A 335 -12.11 27.89 9.27
CA GLU A 335 -13.50 28.20 8.99
C GLU A 335 -14.39 27.78 10.17
N PRO A 336 -15.23 28.69 10.71
CA PRO A 336 -16.16 28.34 11.79
C PRO A 336 -17.20 27.30 11.34
N ILE A 337 -17.63 26.45 12.28
CA ILE A 337 -18.65 25.43 12.04
C ILE A 337 -19.73 25.47 13.13
N GLU A 338 -20.98 25.65 12.72
CA GLU A 338 -22.14 25.18 13.47
C GLU A 338 -22.53 23.79 12.93
N ALA A 339 -22.35 22.74 13.74
CA ALA A 339 -22.67 21.37 13.37
C ALA A 339 -23.91 20.92 14.17
N PRO A 340 -25.03 20.58 13.51
CA PRO A 340 -26.30 20.28 14.20
C PRO A 340 -26.36 18.89 14.83
N LYS A 341 -25.35 18.02 14.60
CA LYS A 341 -25.40 16.59 14.96
C LYS A 341 -24.30 16.11 15.91
N HIS A 342 -23.10 16.68 15.84
CA HIS A 342 -22.02 16.39 16.77
C HIS A 342 -21.07 17.59 16.88
N GLU A 343 -20.40 17.73 18.03
CA GLU A 343 -19.32 18.71 18.18
C GLU A 343 -18.09 18.29 17.37
N ALA A 344 -17.29 19.27 16.99
CA ALA A 344 -16.02 19.02 16.33
C ALA A 344 -14.99 20.12 16.61
N PHE A 345 -13.72 19.74 16.58
CA PHE A 345 -12.60 20.61 16.92
C PHE A 345 -11.43 20.40 15.99
N ARG A 346 -10.59 21.44 15.91
CA ARG A 346 -9.39 21.44 15.09
C ARG A 346 -8.27 20.68 15.77
N ASN A 347 -7.87 19.58 15.15
CA ASN A 347 -6.64 18.87 15.49
C ASN A 347 -5.63 19.04 14.36
N VAL A 348 -4.50 19.73 14.61
CA VAL A 348 -3.47 19.88 13.58
C VAL A 348 -2.68 18.59 13.38
N PHE A 349 -2.70 17.65 14.35
CA PHE A 349 -2.09 16.33 14.15
C PHE A 349 -2.61 15.63 12.89
N SER A 350 -3.93 15.67 12.63
CA SER A 350 -4.54 15.03 11.45
C SER A 350 -4.17 15.68 10.11
N THR A 351 -3.53 16.85 10.12
CA THR A 351 -3.04 17.51 8.90
C THR A 351 -1.52 17.38 8.73
N ARG A 352 -0.81 16.66 9.62
CA ARG A 352 0.64 16.42 9.53
C ARG A 352 0.98 14.96 9.22
N ALA A 353 2.13 14.73 8.58
CA ALA A 353 2.62 13.41 8.21
C ALA A 353 2.77 12.45 9.39
N GLU A 354 2.98 12.95 10.62
CA GLU A 354 3.07 12.13 11.82
C GLU A 354 1.79 11.32 12.07
N PHE A 355 0.61 11.83 11.67
CA PHE A 355 -0.62 11.07 11.68
C PHE A 355 -0.48 9.79 10.82
N CYS A 356 0.08 9.91 9.62
CA CYS A 356 0.32 8.79 8.73
C CYS A 356 1.43 7.86 9.24
N SER A 357 2.43 8.38 9.95
CA SER A 357 3.55 7.59 10.51
C SER A 357 3.12 6.48 11.46
N THR A 358 1.92 6.60 12.05
CA THR A 358 1.34 5.58 12.93
C THR A 358 1.18 4.23 12.24
N CYS A 359 0.94 4.22 10.93
CA CYS A 359 0.78 3.03 10.10
C CYS A 359 1.83 2.91 8.99
N HIS A 360 2.40 4.02 8.51
CA HIS A 360 3.35 4.08 7.37
C HIS A 360 4.82 4.22 7.77
N ASP A 361 5.13 3.77 8.97
CA ASP A 361 6.49 3.49 9.39
C ASP A 361 6.45 2.29 10.34
N VAL A 362 6.86 1.13 9.85
CA VAL A 362 6.63 -0.16 10.51
C VAL A 362 7.96 -0.84 10.75
N THR A 363 8.28 -1.05 12.01
CA THR A 363 9.45 -1.81 12.44
C THR A 363 8.97 -3.11 13.04
N ASN A 364 9.61 -4.23 12.72
CA ASN A 364 9.34 -5.49 13.37
C ASN A 364 9.71 -5.38 14.88
N PRO A 365 8.76 -5.46 15.83
CA PRO A 365 9.07 -5.33 17.25
C PRO A 365 9.39 -6.67 17.93
N LEU A 366 9.35 -7.79 17.19
CA LEU A 366 9.52 -9.12 17.77
C LEU A 366 10.91 -9.29 18.39
N THR A 367 10.94 -9.70 19.65
CA THR A 367 12.16 -9.92 20.43
C THR A 367 12.63 -11.38 20.36
N VAL A 368 12.75 -11.92 19.15
CA VAL A 368 13.19 -13.31 18.90
C VAL A 368 14.33 -13.38 17.89
N ARG A 369 15.01 -14.52 17.83
CA ARG A 369 15.93 -14.86 16.74
C ARG A 369 15.23 -15.73 15.70
N ASN A 370 15.63 -15.56 14.45
CA ASN A 370 15.22 -16.46 13.37
C ASN A 370 16.05 -17.75 13.36
N ARG A 371 15.74 -18.67 12.44
CA ARG A 371 16.40 -19.98 12.31
C ARG A 371 17.92 -19.93 12.08
N LEU A 372 18.45 -18.76 11.70
CA LEU A 372 19.88 -18.52 11.49
C LEU A 372 20.54 -17.87 12.72
N GLY A 373 19.82 -17.75 13.83
CA GLY A 373 20.29 -17.09 15.05
C GLY A 373 20.40 -15.57 14.94
N LYS A 374 19.79 -14.95 13.92
CA LYS A 374 19.80 -13.49 13.72
C LYS A 374 18.60 -12.86 14.38
N TRP A 375 18.80 -11.69 14.99
CA TRP A 375 17.73 -10.94 15.63
C TRP A 375 16.78 -10.34 14.60
N VAL A 376 15.47 -10.52 14.77
CA VAL A 376 14.46 -10.05 13.81
C VAL A 376 13.93 -8.65 14.17
N GLY A 377 13.92 -8.34 15.47
CA GLY A 377 13.49 -7.05 15.98
C GLY A 377 14.34 -5.90 15.44
N GLY A 378 13.70 -4.81 15.04
CA GLY A 378 14.36 -3.68 14.41
C GLY A 378 14.38 -3.73 12.87
N PHE A 379 13.97 -4.84 12.24
CA PHE A 379 13.86 -4.88 10.78
C PHE A 379 12.84 -3.85 10.25
N PRO A 380 13.23 -2.99 9.28
CA PRO A 380 12.33 -2.04 8.65
C PRO A 380 11.37 -2.75 7.68
N ILE A 381 10.14 -3.00 8.13
CA ILE A 381 9.08 -3.54 7.25
C ILE A 381 8.61 -2.46 6.28
N GLU A 382 8.39 -1.23 6.77
CA GLU A 382 8.02 -0.07 5.97
C GLU A 382 8.69 1.19 6.56
N ARG A 383 9.16 2.10 5.70
CA ARG A 383 9.86 3.34 6.09
C ARG A 383 9.34 4.59 5.37
N THR A 384 8.12 4.54 4.83
CA THR A 384 7.56 5.62 4.00
C THR A 384 7.64 7.00 4.68
N TYR A 385 7.31 7.08 5.97
CA TYR A 385 7.44 8.33 6.72
C TYR A 385 8.91 8.76 6.88
N ALA A 386 9.81 7.88 7.34
CA ALA A 386 11.23 8.20 7.48
C ALA A 386 11.88 8.65 6.16
N GLU A 387 11.53 7.99 5.04
CA GLU A 387 11.94 8.36 3.69
C GLU A 387 11.47 9.79 3.37
N TRP A 388 10.19 10.11 3.64
CA TRP A 388 9.64 11.45 3.44
C TRP A 388 10.27 12.51 4.36
N ALA A 389 10.46 12.19 5.63
CA ALA A 389 10.99 13.11 6.63
C ALA A 389 12.41 13.62 6.28
N SER A 390 13.14 12.87 5.44
CA SER A 390 14.47 13.22 4.95
C SER A 390 14.49 13.99 3.62
N SER A 391 13.33 14.15 2.97
CA SER A 391 13.19 14.73 1.62
C SER A 391 13.18 16.27 1.62
N ARG A 392 13.19 16.90 0.44
CA ARG A 392 13.00 18.35 0.33
C ARG A 392 11.65 18.89 0.82
N TYR A 393 10.67 18.01 1.01
CA TYR A 393 9.29 18.40 1.33
C TYR A 393 9.05 18.60 2.83
N ALA A 394 9.81 17.88 3.67
CA ALA A 394 9.56 17.80 5.11
C ALA A 394 10.24 18.94 5.88
N ASP A 395 9.47 19.94 6.28
CA ASP A 395 9.92 20.98 7.22
C ASP A 395 9.98 20.39 8.63
N ARG A 396 11.09 19.72 8.96
CA ARG A 396 11.31 19.06 10.25
C ARG A 396 12.70 19.35 10.81
N PRO A 397 12.83 19.40 12.15
CA PRO A 397 14.11 19.69 12.79
C PRO A 397 15.18 18.69 12.35
N GLY A 398 16.36 19.19 11.97
CA GLY A 398 17.48 18.35 11.53
C GLY A 398 17.44 17.90 10.07
N ASN A 399 16.35 18.13 9.33
CA ASN A 399 16.32 17.84 7.89
C ASN A 399 17.09 18.90 7.11
N ARG A 400 18.30 18.54 6.63
CA ARG A 400 19.18 19.43 5.86
C ARG A 400 18.74 19.60 4.40
N ASN A 401 17.84 18.75 3.92
CA ASN A 401 17.38 18.75 2.53
C ASN A 401 16.14 19.61 2.30
N PHE A 402 15.49 20.06 3.37
CA PHE A 402 14.24 20.82 3.29
C PHE A 402 14.37 22.05 2.39
N ASP A 403 13.45 22.20 1.45
CA ASP A 403 13.32 23.38 0.61
C ASP A 403 11.96 24.06 0.88
N PRO A 404 11.95 25.31 1.40
CA PRO A 404 10.73 26.08 1.63
C PRO A 404 9.86 26.28 0.37
N ALA A 405 10.41 26.14 -0.84
CA ALA A 405 9.64 26.13 -2.08
C ALA A 405 8.73 24.91 -2.21
N PHE A 406 9.12 23.79 -1.61
CA PHE A 406 8.47 22.49 -1.78
C PHE A 406 7.81 21.95 -0.50
N LYS A 407 7.64 22.74 0.57
CA LYS A 407 7.01 22.28 1.82
C LYS A 407 5.67 21.55 1.57
N ARG A 408 5.59 20.27 1.97
CA ARG A 408 4.40 19.39 1.87
C ARG A 408 4.45 18.30 2.94
N ASP A 409 3.31 17.97 3.55
CA ASP A 409 3.13 16.71 4.29
C ASP A 409 2.33 15.69 3.48
N CYS A 410 2.29 14.44 3.96
CA CYS A 410 1.59 13.31 3.36
C CYS A 410 0.18 13.67 2.86
N GLN A 411 -0.64 14.30 3.70
CA GLN A 411 -2.02 14.68 3.38
C GLN A 411 -2.09 15.64 2.20
N THR A 412 -1.14 16.57 2.09
CA THR A 412 -1.16 17.60 1.04
C THR A 412 -0.81 17.04 -0.34
N CYS A 413 -0.22 15.84 -0.40
CA CYS A 413 -0.06 15.09 -1.64
C CYS A 413 -1.16 14.02 -1.79
N HIS A 414 -1.29 13.12 -0.82
CA HIS A 414 -2.17 11.93 -0.89
C HIS A 414 -3.66 12.21 -0.73
N MET A 415 -4.02 13.35 -0.12
CA MET A 415 -5.40 13.75 0.14
C MET A 415 -5.76 15.08 -0.55
N GLN A 416 -4.99 15.45 -1.59
CA GLN A 416 -5.39 16.44 -2.59
C GLN A 416 -5.59 15.82 -3.97
N GLN A 417 -5.42 14.50 -4.07
CA GLN A 417 -5.74 13.77 -5.28
C GLN A 417 -7.24 13.79 -5.51
N ASP A 418 -7.67 14.02 -6.73
CA ASP A 418 -9.07 13.98 -7.17
C ASP A 418 -9.13 13.63 -8.66
N TYR A 419 -10.32 13.54 -9.24
CA TYR A 419 -10.53 13.32 -10.68
C TYR A 419 -9.70 14.30 -11.54
N GLY A 420 -8.88 13.75 -12.44
CA GLY A 420 -7.95 14.53 -13.27
C GLY A 420 -6.82 15.25 -12.51
N LYS A 421 -6.69 15.01 -11.20
CA LYS A 421 -5.72 15.67 -10.31
C LYS A 421 -4.96 14.62 -9.49
N PRO A 422 -3.89 14.02 -10.02
CA PRO A 422 -3.22 12.86 -9.43
C PRO A 422 -2.49 13.10 -8.09
N GLY A 423 -2.33 14.35 -7.64
CA GLY A 423 -1.78 14.63 -6.30
C GLY A 423 -0.29 14.31 -6.11
N THR A 424 0.55 14.52 -7.12
CA THR A 424 2.01 14.35 -7.03
C THR A 424 2.74 15.68 -7.02
N ALA A 425 4.04 15.69 -6.71
CA ALA A 425 4.84 16.92 -6.81
C ALA A 425 4.95 17.45 -8.25
N GLN A 426 4.76 16.62 -9.28
CA GLN A 426 4.71 17.09 -10.66
C GLN A 426 3.41 17.84 -10.97
N THR A 427 2.30 17.50 -10.30
CA THR A 427 0.99 18.10 -10.59
C THR A 427 0.53 19.11 -9.55
N LEU A 428 1.12 19.15 -8.36
CA LEU A 428 0.72 20.07 -7.28
C LEU A 428 1.45 21.41 -7.30
N TYR A 429 2.19 21.69 -8.37
CA TYR A 429 2.86 22.96 -8.62
C TYR A 429 2.56 23.45 -10.03
N LYS A 430 2.28 24.75 -10.17
CA LYS A 430 2.14 25.43 -11.45
C LYS A 430 3.06 26.64 -11.45
N GLN A 431 4.04 26.66 -12.37
CA GLN A 431 5.03 27.75 -12.48
C GLN A 431 5.77 28.04 -11.16
N GLY A 432 6.11 26.99 -10.39
CA GLY A 432 6.78 27.11 -9.10
C GLY A 432 5.89 27.52 -7.92
N ALA A 433 4.59 27.74 -8.14
CA ALA A 433 3.63 28.03 -7.08
C ALA A 433 2.80 26.78 -6.72
N PRO A 434 2.53 26.53 -5.43
CA PRO A 434 1.68 25.41 -5.01
C PRO A 434 0.24 25.58 -5.50
N ILE A 435 -0.40 24.49 -5.93
CA ILE A 435 -1.84 24.48 -6.23
C ILE A 435 -2.65 24.66 -4.94
N ALA A 436 -3.81 25.33 -5.08
CA ALA A 436 -4.77 25.54 -4.01
C ALA A 436 -5.37 24.21 -3.52
N PRO A 437 -5.56 24.04 -2.19
CA PRO A 437 -6.41 22.98 -1.63
C PRO A 437 -7.80 22.88 -2.28
N LEU A 438 -8.40 21.70 -2.18
CA LEU A 438 -9.77 21.43 -2.61
C LEU A 438 -10.76 22.25 -1.78
N THR A 439 -11.84 22.72 -2.41
CA THR A 439 -12.92 23.44 -1.73
C THR A 439 -14.27 22.97 -2.26
N ALA A 440 -15.13 22.45 -1.39
CA ALA A 440 -16.45 21.95 -1.75
C ALA A 440 -17.41 21.96 -0.55
N VAL A 441 -18.71 21.80 -0.82
CA VAL A 441 -19.71 21.51 0.23
C VAL A 441 -19.60 20.02 0.56
N VAL A 442 -18.92 19.71 1.67
CA VAL A 442 -18.63 18.33 2.10
C VAL A 442 -19.58 17.82 3.19
N ALA A 443 -20.55 18.64 3.59
CA ALA A 443 -21.58 18.30 4.56
C ALA A 443 -22.95 18.85 4.10
N THR A 444 -23.99 18.01 4.08
CA THR A 444 -25.36 18.40 3.74
C THR A 444 -25.80 19.58 4.61
N GLY A 445 -26.19 20.69 3.97
CA GLY A 445 -26.62 21.92 4.66
C GLY A 445 -25.49 22.78 5.24
N GLY A 446 -24.22 22.39 5.06
CA GLY A 446 -23.05 23.18 5.48
C GLY A 446 -22.53 24.12 4.38
N PRO A 447 -21.65 25.09 4.73
CA PRO A 447 -20.97 25.92 3.75
C PRO A 447 -19.90 25.13 2.97
N ALA A 448 -19.42 25.68 1.86
CA ALA A 448 -18.24 25.16 1.18
C ALA A 448 -17.00 25.37 2.06
N ARG A 449 -16.11 24.37 2.11
CA ARG A 449 -14.94 24.36 2.99
C ARG A 449 -13.69 23.88 2.27
N THR A 450 -12.54 24.37 2.72
CA THR A 450 -11.28 23.67 2.40
C THR A 450 -11.28 22.29 3.02
N TYR A 451 -11.02 21.25 2.23
CA TYR A 451 -11.02 19.87 2.70
C TYR A 451 -9.90 19.04 2.05
N PHE A 452 -9.69 17.86 2.61
CA PHE A 452 -8.82 16.83 2.08
C PHE A 452 -9.68 15.69 1.53
N SER A 453 -9.39 15.23 0.32
CA SER A 453 -10.08 14.11 -0.28
C SER A 453 -9.71 12.79 0.40
N HIS A 454 -10.63 11.83 0.40
CA HIS A 454 -10.47 10.55 1.10
C HIS A 454 -10.29 9.37 0.14
N HIS A 455 -9.79 9.61 -1.08
CA HIS A 455 -9.51 8.52 -2.02
C HIS A 455 -8.34 7.62 -1.54
N PHE A 456 -7.38 8.17 -0.78
CA PHE A 456 -6.19 7.48 -0.26
C PHE A 456 -5.47 6.59 -1.28
N VAL A 457 -5.19 7.16 -2.44
CA VAL A 457 -4.64 6.42 -3.57
C VAL A 457 -3.12 6.27 -3.41
N GLY A 458 -2.65 5.02 -3.48
CA GLY A 458 -1.24 4.67 -3.61
C GLY A 458 -0.90 4.23 -5.03
N GLY A 459 0.10 3.35 -5.17
CA GLY A 459 0.39 2.68 -6.44
C GLY A 459 -0.50 1.47 -6.72
N ASN A 460 -1.37 1.05 -5.79
CA ASN A 460 -2.11 -0.21 -5.89
C ASN A 460 -3.27 -0.10 -6.89
N ALA A 461 -3.03 -0.54 -8.12
CA ALA A 461 -4.02 -0.58 -9.20
C ALA A 461 -4.74 -1.94 -9.30
N TYR A 462 -4.49 -2.87 -8.38
CA TYR A 462 -4.99 -4.25 -8.50
C TYR A 462 -5.96 -4.63 -7.39
N VAL A 463 -5.56 -4.48 -6.13
CA VAL A 463 -6.37 -4.93 -4.99
C VAL A 463 -7.72 -4.20 -4.89
N PRO A 464 -7.82 -2.87 -5.05
CA PRO A 464 -9.12 -2.20 -5.02
C PRO A 464 -10.11 -2.70 -6.07
N HIS A 465 -9.60 -3.21 -7.20
CA HIS A 465 -10.44 -3.79 -8.25
C HIS A 465 -11.04 -5.13 -7.83
N ILE A 466 -10.22 -5.99 -7.20
CA ILE A 466 -10.64 -7.31 -6.73
C ILE A 466 -11.70 -7.19 -5.63
N LEU A 467 -11.53 -6.20 -4.74
CA LEU A 467 -12.40 -6.00 -3.58
C LEU A 467 -13.65 -5.17 -3.88
N GLY A 468 -13.56 -4.15 -4.74
CA GLY A 468 -14.63 -3.17 -4.93
C GLY A 468 -14.79 -2.22 -3.73
N ALA A 469 -16.03 -1.76 -3.52
CA ALA A 469 -16.44 -0.94 -2.38
C ALA A 469 -16.49 -1.76 -1.06
N ASP A 470 -16.15 -1.16 0.08
CA ASP A 470 -16.25 -1.82 1.40
C ASP A 470 -17.67 -1.81 1.96
N LEU A 471 -18.43 -0.75 1.64
CA LEU A 471 -19.84 -0.60 1.97
C LEU A 471 -20.67 -0.43 0.69
N ASP A 472 -21.80 -1.11 0.68
CA ASP A 472 -22.73 -1.05 -0.44
C ASP A 472 -23.45 0.31 -0.49
N ALA A 473 -24.26 0.50 -1.54
CA ALA A 473 -25.05 1.71 -1.69
C ALA A 473 -26.15 1.87 -0.63
N THR A 474 -26.34 0.92 0.27
CA THR A 474 -27.23 0.98 1.45
C THR A 474 -26.45 1.01 2.77
N ALA A 475 -25.13 1.18 2.71
CA ALA A 475 -24.21 1.22 3.83
C ALA A 475 -24.06 -0.08 4.63
N ASN A 476 -24.38 -1.23 4.02
CA ASN A 476 -24.06 -2.55 4.56
C ASN A 476 -22.68 -3.01 4.08
N ILE A 477 -22.06 -3.91 4.85
CA ILE A 477 -20.79 -4.52 4.49
C ILE A 477 -20.94 -5.39 3.23
N GLU A 478 -20.19 -5.05 2.18
CA GLU A 478 -20.14 -5.84 0.95
C GLU A 478 -19.46 -7.21 1.18
N PRO A 479 -20.00 -8.30 0.60
CA PRO A 479 -19.33 -9.60 0.57
C PRO A 479 -18.01 -9.51 -0.20
N TYR A 480 -16.98 -10.24 0.24
CA TYR A 480 -15.65 -10.23 -0.37
C TYR A 480 -15.11 -11.67 -0.49
N PRO A 481 -14.03 -11.92 -1.26
CA PRO A 481 -13.40 -13.23 -1.32
C PRO A 481 -12.90 -13.70 0.05
N GLU A 482 -13.35 -14.86 0.51
CA GLU A 482 -13.03 -15.36 1.85
C GLU A 482 -11.83 -16.30 1.79
N LEU A 483 -10.82 -16.05 2.63
CA LEU A 483 -9.63 -16.90 2.68
C LEU A 483 -9.97 -18.23 3.36
N SER A 484 -9.68 -19.35 2.70
CA SER A 484 -9.86 -20.66 3.32
C SER A 484 -8.85 -20.89 4.44
N THR A 485 -9.27 -21.52 5.54
CA THR A 485 -8.35 -21.95 6.62
C THR A 485 -7.29 -22.95 6.13
N PHE A 486 -7.60 -23.68 5.06
CA PHE A 486 -6.69 -24.63 4.41
C PHE A 486 -5.65 -23.95 3.50
N SER A 487 -5.65 -22.63 3.38
CA SER A 487 -4.59 -21.93 2.67
C SER A 487 -3.24 -22.24 3.31
N PHE A 488 -2.24 -22.53 2.48
CA PHE A 488 -0.91 -22.96 2.93
C PHE A 488 -0.92 -24.25 3.77
N SER A 489 -1.94 -25.10 3.70
CA SER A 489 -1.97 -26.35 4.47
C SER A 489 -1.18 -27.49 3.83
N SER A 490 -0.86 -27.38 2.53
CA SER A 490 -0.15 -28.43 1.80
C SER A 490 1.34 -28.14 1.62
N ALA A 491 2.16 -29.16 1.84
CA ALA A 491 3.58 -29.18 1.50
C ALA A 491 3.84 -29.48 0.01
N ASP A 492 2.84 -29.96 -0.73
CA ASP A 492 2.95 -30.24 -2.17
C ASP A 492 2.67 -28.96 -2.97
N GLU A 493 3.66 -28.45 -3.69
CA GLU A 493 3.56 -27.25 -4.54
C GLU A 493 2.48 -27.33 -5.63
N LYS A 494 2.00 -28.54 -5.96
CA LYS A 494 0.91 -28.78 -6.92
C LYS A 494 -0.48 -28.77 -6.30
N SER A 495 -0.58 -28.75 -4.99
CA SER A 495 -1.86 -28.60 -4.30
C SER A 495 -2.38 -27.18 -4.46
N LEU A 496 -3.69 -27.03 -4.71
CA LEU A 496 -4.35 -25.73 -4.64
C LEU A 496 -4.30 -25.09 -3.24
N TYR A 497 -3.99 -25.88 -2.21
CA TYR A 497 -3.83 -25.45 -0.83
C TYR A 497 -2.37 -25.14 -0.45
N HIS A 498 -1.44 -25.19 -1.41
CA HIS A 498 -0.07 -24.76 -1.20
C HIS A 498 0.05 -23.24 -1.08
N ASN A 499 -0.69 -22.52 -1.93
CA ASN A 499 -0.80 -21.06 -1.91
C ASN A 499 -2.09 -20.62 -1.20
N ALA A 500 -2.38 -19.31 -1.23
CA ALA A 500 -3.67 -18.80 -0.79
C ALA A 500 -4.82 -19.38 -1.62
N TYR A 501 -5.83 -19.93 -0.96
CA TYR A 501 -7.05 -20.40 -1.61
C TYR A 501 -8.26 -19.60 -1.14
N TRP A 502 -8.80 -18.81 -2.06
CA TRP A 502 -9.94 -17.94 -1.84
C TRP A 502 -11.24 -18.61 -2.29
N LYS A 503 -12.28 -18.45 -1.49
CA LYS A 503 -13.65 -18.83 -1.84
C LYS A 503 -14.42 -17.57 -2.24
N ASN A 504 -15.51 -17.75 -2.98
CA ASN A 504 -16.36 -16.64 -3.42
C ASN A 504 -15.58 -15.57 -4.22
N THR A 505 -14.70 -16.03 -5.13
CA THR A 505 -13.81 -15.19 -5.95
C THR A 505 -14.52 -14.42 -7.05
N ASP A 506 -15.78 -14.74 -7.32
CA ASP A 506 -16.63 -14.00 -8.26
C ASP A 506 -16.88 -12.61 -7.66
N GLY A 507 -16.00 -11.65 -7.96
CA GLY A 507 -15.95 -10.33 -7.33
C GLY A 507 -17.33 -9.74 -7.08
N ARG A 508 -17.65 -9.52 -5.79
CA ARG A 508 -18.92 -8.95 -5.34
C ARG A 508 -18.63 -7.53 -4.84
N GLY A 509 -19.43 -6.56 -5.28
CA GLY A 509 -19.30 -5.16 -4.87
C GLY A 509 -19.38 -4.19 -6.05
N ALA A 510 -19.71 -2.93 -5.75
CA ALA A 510 -19.63 -1.87 -6.75
C ALA A 510 -18.16 -1.63 -7.17
N PRO A 511 -17.89 -1.35 -8.46
CA PRO A 511 -16.55 -1.00 -8.91
C PRO A 511 -16.09 0.27 -8.18
N SER A 512 -14.86 0.25 -7.68
CA SER A 512 -14.23 1.44 -7.09
C SER A 512 -13.37 2.14 -8.15
N GLN A 513 -13.27 3.46 -8.03
CA GLN A 513 -12.47 4.28 -8.94
C GLN A 513 -10.95 4.22 -8.67
N GLN A 514 -10.56 3.55 -7.59
CA GLN A 514 -9.22 3.64 -7.03
C GLN A 514 -8.14 3.07 -7.94
N THR A 515 -8.47 2.01 -8.69
CA THR A 515 -7.57 1.44 -9.70
C THR A 515 -7.19 2.47 -10.77
N ARG A 516 -8.17 3.22 -11.27
CA ARG A 516 -7.95 4.24 -12.30
C ARG A 516 -7.18 5.44 -11.73
N LEU A 517 -7.53 5.88 -10.52
CA LEU A 517 -6.81 6.95 -9.82
C LEU A 517 -5.35 6.56 -9.51
N ALA A 518 -5.08 5.28 -9.20
CA ALA A 518 -3.72 4.79 -9.00
C ALA A 518 -2.88 4.92 -10.27
N TRP A 519 -3.47 4.60 -11.44
CA TRP A 519 -2.79 4.81 -12.72
C TRP A 519 -2.55 6.29 -13.00
N ASP A 520 -3.54 7.17 -12.79
CA ASP A 520 -3.34 8.63 -12.92
C ASP A 520 -2.18 9.12 -12.07
N ARG A 521 -2.11 8.63 -10.82
CA ARG A 521 -1.03 8.98 -9.91
C ARG A 521 0.33 8.51 -10.42
N LEU A 522 0.44 7.23 -10.76
CA LEU A 522 1.69 6.59 -11.18
C LEU A 522 2.32 7.28 -12.39
N ARG A 523 1.51 7.75 -13.35
CA ARG A 523 2.00 8.47 -14.53
C ARG A 523 2.66 9.82 -14.24
N HIS A 524 2.53 10.33 -13.02
CA HIS A 524 3.07 11.62 -12.60
C HIS A 524 4.09 11.51 -11.45
N VAL A 525 4.71 10.33 -11.27
CA VAL A 525 5.70 10.09 -10.21
C VAL A 525 7.13 10.22 -10.71
N LEU A 526 7.41 9.78 -11.94
CA LEU A 526 8.76 9.69 -12.47
C LEU A 526 8.96 10.67 -13.63
N ALA A 527 10.21 11.08 -13.83
CA ALA A 527 10.66 11.68 -15.08
C ALA A 527 11.59 10.68 -15.77
N LEU A 528 11.39 10.48 -17.06
CA LEU A 528 12.20 9.62 -17.91
C LEU A 528 12.87 10.44 -19.02
N GLU A 529 14.17 10.25 -19.17
CA GLU A 529 14.97 10.79 -20.27
C GLU A 529 15.60 9.63 -21.04
N LEU A 530 15.59 9.73 -22.37
CA LEU A 530 16.16 8.75 -23.28
C LEU A 530 16.97 9.50 -24.34
N SER A 531 18.21 9.04 -24.57
CA SER A 531 19.06 9.57 -25.63
C SER A 531 19.91 8.47 -26.28
N GLY A 532 20.36 8.74 -27.50
CA GLY A 532 21.22 7.86 -28.28
C GLY A 532 21.75 8.57 -29.53
N PRO A 533 22.48 7.88 -30.42
CA PRO A 533 22.89 8.47 -31.70
C PRO A 533 21.66 8.81 -32.55
N THR A 534 21.75 9.89 -33.33
CA THR A 534 20.69 10.28 -34.29
C THR A 534 20.79 9.53 -35.62
N SER A 535 21.95 8.94 -35.91
CA SER A 535 22.17 8.05 -37.06
C SER A 535 23.24 7.01 -36.75
N THR A 536 23.17 5.87 -37.44
CA THR A 536 24.19 4.82 -37.37
C THR A 536 24.20 3.96 -38.65
N ARG A 537 25.24 3.15 -38.84
CA ARG A 537 25.33 2.19 -39.94
C ARG A 537 24.71 0.85 -39.57
N ALA A 538 24.09 0.18 -40.54
CA ALA A 538 23.73 -1.23 -40.38
C ALA A 538 24.99 -2.09 -40.13
N GLY A 539 24.84 -3.16 -39.34
CA GLY A 539 25.94 -4.01 -38.88
C GLY A 539 26.72 -3.45 -37.68
N THR A 540 26.18 -2.49 -36.94
CA THR A 540 26.82 -1.87 -35.76
C THR A 540 25.91 -1.95 -34.53
N SER A 541 26.39 -1.44 -33.40
CA SER A 541 25.60 -1.23 -32.19
C SER A 541 25.49 0.25 -31.87
N ALA A 542 24.31 0.70 -31.49
CA ALA A 542 24.01 2.08 -31.12
C ALA A 542 23.84 2.18 -29.59
N PRO A 543 24.81 2.75 -28.86
CA PRO A 543 24.71 2.92 -27.41
C PRO A 543 23.61 3.93 -27.05
N ILE A 544 22.89 3.67 -25.97
CA ILE A 544 21.79 4.51 -25.48
C ILE A 544 21.97 4.82 -24.01
N VAL A 545 21.44 5.97 -23.59
CA VAL A 545 21.45 6.41 -22.19
C VAL A 545 20.01 6.64 -21.74
N VAL A 546 19.64 6.01 -20.63
CA VAL A 546 18.33 6.17 -19.99
C VAL A 546 18.51 6.73 -18.59
N SER A 547 17.84 7.84 -18.27
CA SER A 547 17.81 8.39 -16.91
C SER A 547 16.39 8.33 -16.36
N VAL A 548 16.24 7.79 -15.15
CA VAL A 548 14.96 7.73 -14.42
C VAL A 548 15.09 8.50 -13.13
N THR A 549 14.21 9.48 -12.91
CA THR A 549 14.24 10.36 -11.73
C THR A 549 12.93 10.29 -10.95
N ASN A 550 13.02 10.08 -9.63
CA ASN A 550 11.91 10.26 -8.71
C ASN A 550 11.66 11.77 -8.47
N SER A 551 10.85 12.35 -9.32
CA SER A 551 10.56 13.79 -9.33
C SER A 551 9.19 14.14 -8.74
N GLY A 552 8.29 13.16 -8.65
CA GLY A 552 6.90 13.32 -8.24
C GLY A 552 6.56 12.81 -6.84
N SER A 553 7.39 11.98 -6.19
CA SER A 553 7.13 11.47 -4.84
C SER A 553 8.09 12.03 -3.78
N GLY A 554 7.58 12.15 -2.55
CA GLY A 554 8.35 12.66 -1.40
C GLY A 554 9.11 11.59 -0.63
N HIS A 555 8.92 10.31 -0.93
CA HIS A 555 9.53 9.15 -0.29
C HIS A 555 10.27 8.31 -1.34
N ASN A 556 10.80 7.14 -0.99
CA ASN A 556 11.43 6.28 -1.99
C ASN A 556 10.40 5.80 -3.02
N PHE A 557 10.85 5.47 -4.22
CA PHE A 557 10.00 4.89 -5.25
C PHE A 557 10.56 3.54 -5.74
N PRO A 558 9.77 2.47 -5.67
CA PRO A 558 8.53 2.31 -4.90
C PRO A 558 8.74 2.35 -3.38
N THR A 559 7.88 2.98 -2.59
CA THR A 559 7.90 2.83 -1.11
C THR A 559 6.99 1.67 -0.65
N GLY A 560 6.94 1.42 0.66
CA GLY A 560 6.19 0.33 1.28
C GLY A 560 7.06 -0.87 1.66
N PHE A 561 6.47 -2.06 1.68
CA PHE A 561 7.16 -3.29 2.06
C PHE A 561 8.03 -3.87 0.92
N PRO A 562 9.19 -4.48 1.24
CA PRO A 562 10.27 -4.72 0.29
C PRO A 562 9.94 -5.66 -0.89
N GLU A 563 9.28 -6.80 -0.71
CA GLU A 563 8.99 -7.76 -1.82
C GLU A 563 7.64 -7.52 -2.48
N GLY A 564 6.88 -6.56 -1.97
CA GLY A 564 5.53 -6.28 -2.44
C GLY A 564 5.50 -5.57 -3.76
N ARG A 565 6.46 -4.68 -4.00
CA ARG A 565 6.39 -3.67 -5.07
C ARG A 565 7.61 -3.79 -5.95
N VAL A 566 7.38 -3.72 -7.27
CA VAL A 566 8.47 -3.67 -8.23
C VAL A 566 8.13 -2.67 -9.32
N ALA A 567 9.10 -1.82 -9.65
CA ALA A 567 9.13 -1.11 -10.91
C ALA A 567 10.35 -1.57 -11.71
N TRP A 568 10.32 -1.43 -13.03
CA TRP A 568 11.47 -1.80 -13.86
C TRP A 568 11.48 -1.01 -15.16
N LEU A 569 12.67 -0.93 -15.75
CA LEU A 569 12.87 -0.37 -17.07
C LEU A 569 12.68 -1.46 -18.14
N ALA A 570 11.78 -1.21 -19.08
CA ALA A 570 11.64 -1.97 -20.32
C ALA A 570 12.17 -1.17 -21.51
N ILE A 571 12.85 -1.85 -22.43
CA ILE A 571 13.42 -1.24 -23.64
C ILE A 571 13.09 -2.13 -24.83
N SER A 572 12.59 -1.54 -25.90
CA SER A 572 12.27 -2.23 -27.16
C SER A 572 12.79 -1.40 -28.33
N ALA A 573 13.20 -2.05 -29.42
CA ALA A 573 13.64 -1.38 -30.63
C ALA A 573 13.07 -2.07 -31.86
N TYR A 574 12.65 -1.31 -32.87
CA TYR A 574 12.02 -1.85 -34.08
C TYR A 574 12.55 -1.17 -35.34
N ASP A 575 12.82 -1.97 -36.37
CA ASP A 575 13.01 -1.47 -37.73
C ASP A 575 11.66 -1.02 -38.29
N LEU A 576 11.44 0.29 -38.39
CA LEU A 576 10.17 0.84 -38.85
C LEU A 576 9.84 0.45 -40.29
N ALA A 577 10.82 0.05 -41.12
CA ALA A 577 10.55 -0.39 -42.50
C ALA A 577 9.93 -1.79 -42.58
N THR A 578 10.21 -2.65 -41.60
CA THR A 578 9.80 -4.07 -41.62
C THR A 578 8.86 -4.44 -40.47
N GLY A 579 8.81 -3.62 -39.41
CA GLY A 579 8.13 -3.95 -38.16
C GLY A 579 8.87 -4.98 -37.31
N LEU A 580 10.08 -5.41 -37.73
CA LEU A 580 10.87 -6.38 -36.99
C LEU A 580 11.48 -5.73 -35.75
N GLU A 581 11.32 -6.41 -34.63
CA GLU A 581 12.02 -6.05 -33.40
C GLU A 581 13.53 -6.34 -33.53
N LEU A 582 14.34 -5.49 -32.92
CA LEU A 582 15.80 -5.55 -32.95
C LEU A 582 16.36 -5.93 -31.57
N PRO A 583 17.51 -6.63 -31.55
CA PRO A 583 18.14 -7.00 -30.29
C PRO A 583 18.67 -5.78 -29.52
N ILE A 584 18.61 -5.85 -28.19
CA ILE A 584 19.31 -4.97 -27.27
C ILE A 584 20.46 -5.76 -26.65
N HIS A 585 21.67 -5.21 -26.72
CA HIS A 585 22.82 -5.70 -25.98
C HIS A 585 22.93 -4.96 -24.65
N ASP A 586 23.13 -5.73 -23.58
CA ASP A 586 23.37 -5.26 -22.23
C ASP A 586 24.80 -5.61 -21.82
N SER A 587 25.64 -4.59 -21.66
CA SER A 587 27.07 -4.74 -21.38
C SER A 587 27.37 -5.26 -19.97
N PHE A 588 26.48 -5.03 -19.00
CA PHE A 588 26.71 -5.46 -17.61
C PHE A 588 26.46 -6.96 -17.46
N TRP A 589 25.40 -7.49 -18.07
CA TRP A 589 25.14 -8.94 -18.09
C TRP A 589 25.87 -9.64 -19.24
N ASN A 590 26.50 -8.89 -20.14
CA ASN A 590 27.08 -9.38 -21.40
C ASN A 590 26.09 -10.28 -22.16
N ARG A 591 24.86 -9.79 -22.32
CA ARG A 591 23.72 -10.53 -22.88
C ARG A 591 23.08 -9.73 -24.00
N THR A 592 22.59 -10.41 -25.02
CA THR A 592 21.79 -9.81 -26.09
C THR A 592 20.42 -10.49 -26.13
N SER A 593 19.34 -9.72 -26.12
CA SER A 593 17.95 -10.21 -26.12
C SER A 593 17.04 -9.37 -27.02
N MET A 594 15.89 -9.92 -27.41
CA MET A 594 14.83 -9.13 -28.04
C MET A 594 14.16 -8.27 -26.98
N GLY A 595 14.49 -6.99 -26.97
CA GLY A 595 14.13 -6.06 -25.91
C GLY A 595 14.72 -6.43 -24.53
N VAL A 596 14.34 -5.64 -23.52
CA VAL A 596 14.65 -5.79 -22.10
C VAL A 596 13.38 -5.51 -21.30
N GLY A 597 13.18 -6.15 -20.15
CA GLY A 597 12.07 -5.80 -19.25
C GLY A 597 10.73 -6.45 -19.61
N ARG A 598 10.75 -7.54 -20.37
CA ARG A 598 9.57 -8.37 -20.66
C ARG A 598 9.19 -9.24 -19.46
N PHE A 599 7.98 -9.77 -19.43
CA PHE A 599 7.63 -10.77 -18.44
C PHE A 599 8.22 -12.14 -18.77
N THR A 600 8.61 -12.87 -17.73
CA THR A 600 9.04 -14.27 -17.84
C THR A 600 7.88 -15.14 -18.31
N THR A 601 8.16 -16.15 -19.13
CA THR A 601 7.15 -17.12 -19.61
C THR A 601 7.20 -18.46 -18.86
N THR A 602 8.23 -18.64 -18.04
CA THR A 602 8.52 -19.82 -17.21
C THR A 602 9.14 -19.37 -15.90
N ASP A 603 9.26 -20.28 -14.94
CA ASP A 603 9.98 -20.02 -13.70
C ASP A 603 11.49 -19.87 -13.98
N VAL A 604 12.12 -18.84 -13.41
CA VAL A 604 13.52 -18.47 -13.67
C VAL A 604 14.26 -18.29 -12.35
N VAL A 605 15.50 -18.78 -12.26
CA VAL A 605 16.39 -18.45 -11.14
C VAL A 605 16.88 -17.01 -11.32
N ASP A 606 16.70 -16.17 -10.32
CA ASP A 606 17.11 -14.76 -10.38
C ASP A 606 18.65 -14.65 -10.37
N PRO A 607 19.29 -14.24 -11.50
CA PRO A 607 20.74 -14.08 -11.59
C PRO A 607 21.30 -13.01 -10.66
N SER A 608 20.45 -12.14 -10.09
CA SER A 608 20.88 -11.16 -9.09
C SER A 608 21.33 -11.78 -7.77
N PHE A 609 20.96 -13.03 -7.50
CA PHE A 609 21.23 -13.73 -6.23
C PHE A 609 21.88 -15.10 -6.50
N PRO A 610 23.11 -15.13 -7.04
CA PRO A 610 23.78 -16.38 -7.39
C PRO A 610 24.01 -17.24 -6.14
N GLY A 611 23.77 -18.54 -6.27
CA GLY A 611 23.94 -19.51 -5.16
C GLY A 611 22.74 -19.68 -4.24
N CYS A 612 21.76 -18.76 -4.26
CA CYS A 612 20.56 -18.86 -3.43
C CYS A 612 19.49 -19.80 -4.00
N GLY A 613 19.53 -20.09 -5.31
CA GLY A 613 18.46 -20.82 -5.98
C GLY A 613 17.11 -20.11 -5.95
N TRP A 614 17.10 -18.79 -5.74
CA TRP A 614 15.88 -17.97 -5.68
C TRP A 614 15.16 -17.98 -7.03
N LYS A 615 13.96 -18.59 -7.08
CA LYS A 615 13.17 -18.70 -8.29
C LYS A 615 12.02 -17.70 -8.30
N ILE A 616 11.90 -16.94 -9.37
CA ILE A 616 10.74 -16.10 -9.68
C ILE A 616 9.84 -16.82 -10.68
N PRO A 617 8.50 -16.77 -10.53
CA PRO A 617 7.61 -17.53 -11.40
C PRO A 617 7.49 -16.90 -12.80
N ALA A 618 6.87 -17.63 -13.73
CA ALA A 618 6.29 -17.02 -14.93
C ALA A 618 5.42 -15.79 -14.57
N GLY A 619 5.43 -14.77 -15.43
CA GLY A 619 4.74 -13.49 -15.20
C GLY A 619 5.54 -12.48 -14.38
N SER A 620 6.78 -12.79 -13.99
CA SER A 620 7.67 -11.87 -13.27
C SER A 620 8.41 -10.94 -14.23
N PRO A 621 8.75 -9.70 -13.84
CA PRO A 621 9.62 -8.84 -14.65
C PRO A 621 10.95 -9.51 -14.98
N ASP A 622 11.48 -9.26 -16.18
CA ASP A 622 12.79 -9.73 -16.64
C ASP A 622 13.84 -9.47 -15.56
N PRO A 623 14.47 -10.52 -14.99
CA PRO A 623 15.40 -10.33 -13.88
C PRO A 623 16.73 -9.71 -14.33
N PHE A 624 16.96 -9.62 -15.65
CA PHE A 624 18.12 -8.92 -16.20
C PHE A 624 17.87 -7.42 -16.40
N ALA A 625 16.61 -6.98 -16.40
CA ALA A 625 16.27 -5.58 -16.46
C ALA A 625 16.70 -4.85 -15.18
N TYR A 626 16.90 -3.53 -15.28
CA TYR A 626 17.09 -2.72 -14.08
C TYR A 626 15.75 -2.59 -13.33
N GLN A 627 15.67 -3.19 -12.15
CA GLN A 627 14.50 -3.16 -11.28
C GLN A 627 14.71 -2.21 -10.11
N PHE A 628 13.65 -1.52 -9.70
CA PHE A 628 13.55 -0.69 -8.51
C PHE A 628 12.72 -1.45 -7.47
N LYS A 629 13.39 -2.03 -6.47
CA LYS A 629 12.76 -2.75 -5.36
C LYS A 629 13.71 -2.87 -4.18
N ALA A 630 13.15 -3.19 -3.01
CA ALA A 630 13.93 -3.65 -1.88
C ALA A 630 13.77 -5.17 -1.73
N VAL A 631 14.75 -5.84 -1.12
CA VAL A 631 14.73 -7.29 -0.93
C VAL A 631 15.22 -7.61 0.46
N ALA A 632 14.39 -8.25 1.29
CA ALA A 632 14.73 -8.70 2.61
C ALA A 632 15.57 -9.98 2.60
N THR A 633 16.15 -10.31 3.75
CA THR A 633 16.90 -11.54 3.97
C THR A 633 16.73 -12.02 5.40
N LEU A 634 16.94 -13.31 5.63
CA LEU A 634 17.08 -13.88 6.97
C LEU A 634 18.48 -13.65 7.56
N GLY A 635 19.40 -13.10 6.78
CA GLY A 635 20.79 -12.81 7.16
C GLY A 635 21.81 -13.79 6.60
N ASP A 636 21.42 -14.60 5.61
CA ASP A 636 22.22 -15.59 4.87
C ASP A 636 22.63 -15.12 3.46
N ASP A 637 22.52 -13.81 3.18
CA ASP A 637 22.76 -13.22 1.85
C ASP A 637 21.78 -13.69 0.76
N CYS A 638 20.64 -14.29 1.15
CA CYS A 638 19.60 -14.73 0.21
C CYS A 638 18.25 -14.03 0.41
N PRO A 639 17.47 -13.83 -0.68
CA PRO A 639 16.13 -13.25 -0.59
C PRO A 639 15.17 -14.10 0.25
N THR A 640 14.17 -13.48 0.87
CA THR A 640 13.12 -14.18 1.60
C THR A 640 11.75 -13.52 1.45
N LEU A 641 10.68 -14.32 1.50
CA LEU A 641 9.31 -13.84 1.70
C LEU A 641 8.84 -13.98 3.16
N GLU A 642 9.70 -14.49 4.05
CA GLU A 642 9.41 -14.69 5.48
C GLU A 642 9.65 -13.39 6.26
N LEU A 643 8.89 -12.32 5.94
CA LEU A 643 9.11 -10.97 6.47
C LEU A 643 9.09 -10.89 7.99
N VAL A 644 8.30 -11.72 8.67
CA VAL A 644 8.28 -11.79 10.15
C VAL A 644 9.61 -12.23 10.76
N TYR A 645 10.44 -12.93 9.98
CA TYR A 645 11.77 -13.42 10.38
C TYR A 645 12.93 -12.72 9.68
N ALA A 646 12.65 -11.71 8.85
CA ALA A 646 13.68 -10.88 8.23
C ALA A 646 14.51 -10.15 9.29
N THR A 647 15.79 -9.94 9.01
CA THR A 647 16.74 -9.27 9.89
C THR A 647 17.36 -8.06 9.21
N ALA A 648 17.60 -6.99 9.97
CA ALA A 648 18.29 -5.82 9.44
C ALA A 648 19.80 -6.08 9.33
N ARG A 649 20.34 -5.93 8.12
CA ARG A 649 21.74 -6.24 7.78
C ARG A 649 22.77 -5.36 8.48
N ASN A 650 22.40 -4.13 8.79
CA ASN A 650 23.27 -3.11 9.32
C ASN A 650 22.96 -2.72 10.77
N LEU A 651 22.06 -3.44 11.44
CA LEU A 651 21.73 -3.23 12.85
C LEU A 651 22.94 -3.59 13.72
N VAL A 652 23.38 -2.67 14.57
CA VAL A 652 24.49 -2.90 15.49
C VAL A 652 24.03 -3.75 16.66
N THR A 653 24.78 -4.81 16.92
CA THR A 653 24.51 -5.76 17.99
C THR A 653 25.73 -5.97 18.87
N ASN A 654 25.51 -6.46 20.10
CA ASN A 654 26.58 -6.90 21.00
C ASN A 654 27.13 -8.28 20.59
N ALA A 655 28.07 -8.82 21.36
CA ALA A 655 28.69 -10.13 21.09
C ALA A 655 27.69 -11.31 21.04
N ASN A 656 26.53 -11.18 21.70
CA ASN A 656 25.48 -12.18 21.64
C ASN A 656 24.57 -11.99 20.42
N GLY A 657 24.68 -10.91 19.65
CA GLY A 657 23.79 -10.60 18.53
C GLY A 657 22.50 -9.88 18.94
N ILE A 658 22.45 -9.27 20.12
CA ILE A 658 21.30 -8.47 20.60
C ILE A 658 21.52 -7.00 20.21
N PRO A 659 20.50 -6.27 19.70
CA PRO A 659 20.63 -4.85 19.37
C PRO A 659 21.04 -4.01 20.57
N ILE A 660 21.83 -2.96 20.34
CA ILE A 660 22.32 -2.06 21.39
C ILE A 660 22.04 -0.59 21.07
N ASP A 661 21.99 0.22 22.13
CA ASP A 661 21.94 1.68 22.04
C ASP A 661 23.35 2.31 22.00
N THR A 662 23.40 3.65 21.91
CA THR A 662 24.65 4.44 21.85
C THR A 662 25.55 4.32 23.07
N ARG A 663 25.03 3.81 24.20
CA ARG A 663 25.81 3.53 25.42
C ARG A 663 26.36 2.10 25.43
N GLY A 664 26.05 1.30 24.42
CA GLY A 664 26.40 -0.12 24.34
C GLY A 664 25.49 -1.03 25.16
N VAL A 665 24.35 -0.53 25.63
CA VAL A 665 23.38 -1.30 26.43
C VAL A 665 22.42 -2.01 25.49
N ALA A 666 22.12 -3.28 25.76
CA ALA A 666 21.14 -4.06 25.00
C ALA A 666 19.78 -3.35 24.97
N ILE A 667 19.03 -3.48 23.88
CA ILE A 667 17.65 -2.99 23.77
C ILE A 667 16.74 -4.18 24.02
N ASP A 668 16.22 -4.25 25.23
CA ASP A 668 15.40 -5.33 25.76
C ASP A 668 14.42 -4.77 26.81
N ARG A 669 13.77 -5.66 27.59
CA ARG A 669 12.83 -5.27 28.64
C ARG A 669 13.43 -4.33 29.69
N ASP A 670 14.73 -4.44 29.97
CA ASP A 670 15.40 -3.67 31.02
C ASP A 670 15.97 -2.33 30.48
N ASN A 671 16.07 -2.18 29.15
CA ASN A 671 16.35 -0.92 28.46
C ASN A 671 15.38 -0.67 27.28
N PRO A 672 14.08 -0.49 27.58
CA PRO A 672 13.00 -0.49 26.59
C PRO A 672 12.90 0.81 25.78
N LEU A 673 13.63 1.85 26.19
CA LEU A 673 13.70 3.16 25.53
C LEU A 673 15.00 3.37 24.74
N GLY A 674 15.82 2.32 24.62
CA GLY A 674 17.07 2.38 23.86
C GLY A 674 16.82 2.68 22.39
N LEU A 675 17.63 3.57 21.81
CA LEU A 675 17.58 3.87 20.36
C LEU A 675 18.50 2.89 19.62
N PRO A 676 17.98 1.99 18.75
CA PRO A 676 18.82 1.12 17.93
C PRO A 676 19.80 1.91 17.07
N ILE A 677 21.02 1.39 16.96
CA ILE A 677 22.03 1.94 16.05
C ILE A 677 22.00 1.14 14.76
N PHE A 678 21.78 1.83 13.65
CA PHE A 678 21.99 1.31 12.30
C PHE A 678 23.29 1.90 11.72
N ARG A 679 24.11 1.06 11.06
CA ARG A 679 25.32 1.50 10.36
C ARG A 679 24.94 2.00 8.97
N ASP A 680 25.46 3.16 8.60
CA ASP A 680 25.50 3.59 7.20
C ASP A 680 26.73 2.90 6.57
N VAL A 681 26.49 1.81 5.84
CA VAL A 681 27.51 0.94 5.26
C VAL A 681 28.10 1.57 4.00
N ASN A 682 27.28 2.29 3.24
CA ASN A 682 27.66 2.86 1.95
C ASN A 682 28.06 4.36 2.02
N GLY A 683 27.82 5.02 3.17
CA GLY A 683 28.20 6.40 3.45
C GLY A 683 27.27 7.45 2.83
N ASN A 684 26.08 7.08 2.39
CA ASN A 684 25.15 7.98 1.68
C ASN A 684 24.19 8.76 2.59
N GLY A 685 24.30 8.56 3.92
CA GLY A 685 23.48 9.20 4.95
C GLY A 685 22.10 8.60 5.16
N ASP A 686 21.68 7.66 4.32
CA ASP A 686 20.56 6.75 4.59
C ASP A 686 21.08 5.55 5.37
N ARG A 687 20.29 5.06 6.31
CA ARG A 687 20.63 3.86 7.07
C ARG A 687 19.63 2.74 6.85
N TYR A 688 18.49 3.01 6.21
CA TYR A 688 17.45 1.99 6.09
C TYR A 688 17.55 1.22 4.79
N ASP A 689 18.13 1.79 3.73
CA ASP A 689 18.49 1.08 2.51
C ASP A 689 19.47 -0.07 2.80
N ASP A 690 20.45 0.15 3.68
CA ASP A 690 21.45 -0.82 4.10
C ASP A 690 20.89 -1.90 5.06
N ALA A 691 19.63 -1.79 5.49
CA ALA A 691 18.99 -2.82 6.31
C ALA A 691 18.51 -4.01 5.46
N PHE A 692 18.30 -3.81 4.17
CA PHE A 692 17.86 -4.82 3.21
C PHE A 692 19.06 -5.61 2.64
N LEU A 693 18.79 -6.77 2.06
CA LEU A 693 19.79 -7.49 1.25
C LEU A 693 20.22 -6.65 0.05
N ARG A 694 19.24 -6.00 -0.57
CA ARG A 694 19.42 -5.10 -1.70
C ARG A 694 18.30 -4.09 -1.71
N ASP A 695 18.64 -2.82 -1.92
CA ASP A 695 17.67 -1.75 -2.14
C ASP A 695 18.09 -0.94 -3.38
N THR A 696 17.28 -1.00 -4.44
CA THR A 696 17.50 -0.26 -5.69
C THR A 696 16.42 0.80 -5.92
N ARG A 697 15.60 1.11 -4.90
CA ARG A 697 14.55 2.10 -4.99
C ARG A 697 15.14 3.49 -5.21
N LEU A 698 14.42 4.32 -5.96
CA LEU A 698 14.82 5.72 -6.18
C LEU A 698 14.52 6.55 -4.94
N ARG A 699 15.52 7.21 -4.39
CA ARG A 699 15.35 8.10 -3.22
C ARG A 699 14.55 9.36 -3.60
N PRO A 700 13.91 10.08 -2.66
CA PRO A 700 13.27 11.33 -3.00
C PRO A 700 14.30 12.43 -3.24
N LEU A 701 13.94 13.45 -4.03
CA LEU A 701 14.80 14.62 -4.21
C LEU A 701 15.05 15.34 -2.86
N PRO A 702 16.27 15.87 -2.63
CA PRO A 702 17.40 15.97 -3.56
C PRO A 702 18.48 14.90 -3.33
N HIS A 703 18.16 13.77 -2.71
CA HIS A 703 19.16 12.77 -2.32
C HIS A 703 19.92 12.20 -3.52
N ALA A 704 21.19 11.84 -3.28
CA ALA A 704 21.91 10.96 -4.19
C ALA A 704 21.14 9.64 -4.33
N GLY A 705 20.91 9.16 -5.55
CA GLY A 705 20.02 8.02 -5.83
C GLY A 705 18.58 8.38 -6.15
N ALA A 706 18.20 9.66 -6.16
CA ALA A 706 16.92 10.11 -6.71
C ALA A 706 16.83 9.99 -8.23
N THR A 707 17.99 9.97 -8.90
CA THR A 707 18.14 9.69 -10.32
C THR A 707 19.07 8.50 -10.50
N VAL A 708 18.66 7.53 -11.34
CA VAL A 708 19.57 6.53 -11.91
C VAL A 708 19.80 6.86 -13.38
N THR A 709 21.06 6.81 -13.82
CA THR A 709 21.44 6.93 -15.23
C THR A 709 22.09 5.63 -15.67
N LEU A 710 21.57 5.03 -16.74
CA LEU A 710 21.97 3.74 -17.26
C LEU A 710 22.54 3.92 -18.67
N ASP A 711 23.81 3.57 -18.86
CA ASP A 711 24.57 3.62 -20.12
C ASP A 711 25.02 2.21 -20.60
N ARG A 712 24.41 1.18 -20.03
CA ARG A 712 24.73 -0.24 -20.27
C ARG A 712 24.06 -0.86 -21.50
N TYR A 713 23.10 -0.18 -22.11
CA TYR A 713 22.31 -0.74 -23.20
C TYR A 713 22.76 -0.21 -24.56
N SER A 714 22.72 -1.08 -25.57
CA SER A 714 22.97 -0.72 -26.97
C SER A 714 21.99 -1.43 -27.89
N VAL A 715 21.39 -0.72 -28.83
CA VAL A 715 20.58 -1.35 -29.88
C VAL A 715 21.51 -2.01 -30.89
N VAL A 716 21.37 -3.30 -31.11
CA VAL A 716 22.09 -4.02 -32.17
C VAL A 716 21.36 -3.76 -33.48
N ILE A 717 22.07 -3.23 -34.48
CA ILE A 717 21.54 -2.91 -35.80
C ILE A 717 22.06 -3.96 -36.79
N PRO A 718 21.29 -5.01 -37.12
CA PRO A 718 21.77 -6.06 -38.01
C PRO A 718 22.14 -5.54 -39.42
N PRO A 719 23.05 -6.24 -40.13
CA PRO A 719 23.21 -6.01 -41.56
C PRO A 719 21.87 -6.19 -42.27
N GLY A 720 21.46 -5.22 -43.08
CA GLY A 720 20.22 -5.28 -43.84
C GLY A 720 18.99 -4.65 -43.18
N THR A 721 19.12 -4.02 -42.00
CA THR A 721 18.08 -3.10 -41.47
C THR A 721 17.78 -2.03 -42.51
N ARG A 722 16.49 -1.89 -42.88
CA ARG A 722 16.10 -1.12 -44.07
C ARG A 722 15.51 0.25 -43.78
N GLY A 723 15.00 0.46 -42.57
CA GLY A 723 14.37 1.70 -42.16
C GLY A 723 15.05 2.35 -40.97
N PRO A 724 14.57 3.53 -40.57
CA PRO A 724 14.86 4.09 -39.27
C PRO A 724 14.47 3.11 -38.16
N VAL A 725 15.21 3.18 -37.06
CA VAL A 725 14.97 2.35 -35.88
C VAL A 725 14.26 3.19 -34.84
N ALA A 726 13.07 2.78 -34.44
CA ALA A 726 12.36 3.35 -33.30
C ALA A 726 12.75 2.60 -32.04
N LEU A 727 13.21 3.33 -31.04
CA LEU A 727 13.55 2.85 -29.71
C LEU A 727 12.50 3.39 -28.73
N SER A 728 11.99 2.53 -27.86
CA SER A 728 11.09 2.89 -26.78
C SER A 728 11.70 2.47 -25.44
N ALA A 729 11.68 3.37 -24.47
CA ALA A 729 12.00 3.11 -23.08
C ALA A 729 10.76 3.40 -22.24
N THR A 730 10.37 2.45 -21.40
CA THR A 730 9.20 2.55 -20.54
C THR A 730 9.55 2.12 -19.12
N VAL A 731 9.13 2.90 -18.13
CA VAL A 731 9.11 2.42 -16.74
C VAL A 731 7.74 1.83 -16.45
N TYR A 732 7.71 0.55 -16.11
CA TYR A 732 6.52 -0.14 -15.64
C TYR A 732 6.54 -0.27 -14.12
N TYR A 733 5.34 -0.28 -13.53
CA TYR A 733 5.13 -0.57 -12.11
C TYR A 733 4.14 -1.72 -11.94
N GLN A 734 4.44 -2.66 -11.06
CA GLN A 734 3.52 -3.71 -10.66
C GLN A 734 3.20 -3.55 -9.17
N SER A 735 1.91 -3.45 -8.87
CA SER A 735 1.42 -3.24 -7.50
C SER A 735 1.78 -4.39 -6.57
N ILE A 736 1.82 -5.62 -7.08
CA ILE A 736 2.18 -6.82 -6.33
C ILE A 736 3.13 -7.61 -7.23
N GLU A 737 4.39 -7.82 -6.82
CA GLU A 737 5.33 -8.64 -7.61
C GLU A 737 4.71 -10.02 -7.91
N ALA A 738 4.95 -10.56 -9.10
CA ALA A 738 4.33 -11.81 -9.55
C ALA A 738 4.52 -12.99 -8.57
N ILE A 739 5.68 -13.11 -7.90
CA ILE A 739 5.91 -14.13 -6.87
C ILE A 739 4.97 -13.96 -5.67
N VAL A 740 4.71 -12.71 -5.27
CA VAL A 740 3.78 -12.36 -4.19
C VAL A 740 2.34 -12.55 -4.64
N ALA A 741 1.99 -12.19 -5.87
CA ALA A 741 0.66 -12.41 -6.43
C ALA A 741 0.33 -13.91 -6.47
N LYS A 742 1.20 -14.74 -7.03
CA LYS A 742 1.01 -16.20 -7.08
C LYS A 742 0.89 -16.81 -5.68
N LYS A 743 1.72 -16.38 -4.74
CA LYS A 743 1.74 -16.93 -3.38
C LYS A 743 0.55 -16.49 -2.51
N PHE A 744 0.24 -15.20 -2.49
CA PHE A 744 -0.73 -14.61 -1.54
C PHE A 744 -2.11 -14.34 -2.13
N LEU A 745 -2.21 -14.16 -3.45
CA LEU A 745 -3.52 -14.05 -4.11
C LEU A 745 -3.99 -15.40 -4.66
N GLY A 746 -3.06 -16.32 -4.97
CA GLY A 746 -3.39 -17.66 -5.43
C GLY A 746 -4.43 -17.63 -6.55
N ASN A 747 -5.61 -18.21 -6.32
CA ASN A 747 -6.69 -18.30 -7.32
C ASN A 747 -7.39 -16.97 -7.66
N LEU A 748 -7.09 -15.87 -6.97
CA LEU A 748 -7.47 -14.52 -7.40
C LEU A 748 -6.51 -13.95 -8.47
N ALA A 749 -5.27 -14.45 -8.52
CA ALA A 749 -4.28 -14.07 -9.53
C ALA A 749 -4.16 -15.11 -10.65
N ASP A 750 -4.30 -16.40 -10.33
CA ASP A 750 -4.33 -17.55 -11.24
C ASP A 750 -5.78 -18.07 -11.33
N THR A 751 -6.58 -17.42 -12.19
CA THR A 751 -8.04 -17.60 -12.22
C THR A 751 -8.48 -18.92 -12.84
N ASN A 752 -7.59 -19.64 -13.53
CA ASN A 752 -7.85 -20.97 -14.09
C ASN A 752 -7.22 -22.12 -13.28
N LEU A 753 -6.48 -21.80 -12.20
CA LEU A 753 -5.84 -22.75 -11.28
C LEU A 753 -4.81 -23.67 -11.94
N ASN A 754 -4.13 -23.21 -12.99
CA ASN A 754 -3.14 -24.01 -13.70
C ASN A 754 -1.71 -23.86 -13.15
N PHE A 755 -1.53 -23.07 -12.08
CA PHE A 755 -0.28 -22.74 -11.40
C PHE A 755 0.70 -21.91 -12.24
N THR A 756 0.23 -21.28 -13.30
CA THR A 756 1.02 -20.45 -14.21
C THR A 756 0.33 -19.12 -14.42
N LEU A 757 1.06 -18.01 -14.30
CA LEU A 757 0.47 -16.69 -14.57
C LEU A 757 0.49 -16.41 -16.07
N GLU A 758 -0.70 -16.26 -16.65
CA GLU A 758 -0.88 -15.81 -18.03
C GLU A 758 -1.18 -14.31 -18.10
N THR A 759 -0.14 -13.48 -17.96
CA THR A 759 -0.33 -12.02 -17.97
C THR A 759 -0.85 -11.50 -19.32
N CYS A 760 -0.56 -12.20 -20.43
CA CYS A 760 -0.93 -11.82 -21.80
C CYS A 760 -0.52 -10.39 -22.20
N VAL A 761 0.53 -9.85 -21.58
CA VAL A 761 1.09 -8.51 -21.86
C VAL A 761 2.62 -8.55 -21.72
N LEU A 762 3.31 -7.58 -22.33
CA LEU A 762 4.78 -7.43 -22.25
C LEU A 762 5.57 -8.71 -22.57
N GLY A 763 5.11 -9.48 -23.56
CA GLY A 763 5.74 -10.75 -23.96
C GLY A 763 5.58 -11.88 -22.95
N GLY A 764 4.78 -11.69 -21.90
CA GLY A 764 4.42 -12.72 -20.94
C GLY A 764 3.62 -13.85 -21.58
N ARG A 765 3.53 -14.97 -20.85
CA ARG A 765 2.79 -16.14 -21.30
C ARG A 765 1.33 -15.79 -21.55
N CYS A 766 0.76 -16.40 -22.59
CA CYS A 766 -0.64 -16.20 -22.94
C CYS A 766 -1.25 -17.51 -23.42
N ASP A 767 -2.46 -17.81 -22.94
CA ASP A 767 -3.24 -19.01 -23.28
C ASP A 767 -4.35 -18.74 -24.32
N GLY A 768 -4.29 -17.57 -24.97
CA GLY A 768 -5.26 -17.14 -25.98
C GLY A 768 -6.39 -16.28 -25.42
N ARG A 769 -6.45 -16.07 -24.10
CA ARG A 769 -7.29 -15.02 -23.52
C ARG A 769 -6.71 -13.64 -23.81
N HIS A 770 -7.58 -12.63 -23.79
CA HIS A 770 -7.19 -11.23 -23.95
C HIS A 770 -7.61 -10.42 -22.72
N PRO A 771 -6.83 -9.41 -22.32
CA PRO A 771 -7.23 -8.43 -21.33
C PRO A 771 -8.57 -7.78 -21.69
N ARG A 772 -9.46 -7.72 -20.71
CA ARG A 772 -10.79 -7.09 -20.85
C ARG A 772 -11.00 -5.91 -19.92
N ARG A 773 -10.02 -5.53 -19.10
CA ARG A 773 -10.16 -4.43 -18.13
C ARG A 773 -8.89 -3.60 -18.11
N GLU A 774 -8.97 -2.41 -17.52
CA GLU A 774 -7.82 -1.51 -17.36
C GLU A 774 -7.33 -1.51 -15.90
N PRO A 775 -6.02 -1.50 -15.66
CA PRO A 775 -4.94 -1.75 -16.63
C PRO A 775 -4.98 -3.18 -17.21
N ALA A 776 -4.51 -3.33 -18.45
CA ALA A 776 -4.63 -4.57 -19.22
C ALA A 776 -3.81 -5.74 -18.63
N VAL A 777 -4.50 -6.76 -18.12
CA VAL A 777 -3.94 -8.06 -17.77
C VAL A 777 -5.02 -9.15 -17.88
N VAL A 778 -4.64 -10.39 -18.19
CA VAL A 778 -5.53 -11.55 -18.07
C VAL A 778 -5.47 -12.12 -16.65
N GLU A 779 -4.26 -12.42 -16.17
CA GLU A 779 -4.00 -12.98 -14.84
C GLU A 779 -2.71 -12.42 -14.21
N GLY A 780 -2.63 -12.48 -12.89
CA GLY A 780 -1.57 -11.84 -12.11
C GLY A 780 -1.83 -10.35 -11.86
N ALA A 781 -0.85 -9.69 -11.26
CA ALA A 781 -0.94 -8.26 -11.01
C ALA A 781 -0.62 -7.46 -12.28
N PRO A 782 -1.45 -6.47 -12.67
CA PRO A 782 -1.26 -5.71 -13.89
C PRO A 782 0.01 -4.84 -13.83
N PRO A 783 0.84 -4.84 -14.88
CA PRO A 783 1.85 -3.81 -15.07
C PRO A 783 1.19 -2.51 -15.51
N VAL A 784 1.61 -1.40 -14.91
CA VAL A 784 1.13 -0.06 -15.24
C VAL A 784 2.27 0.71 -15.90
N PRO A 785 2.11 1.19 -17.15
CA PRO A 785 3.09 2.09 -17.74
C PRO A 785 3.03 3.42 -17.00
N MET A 786 4.16 3.81 -16.43
CA MET A 786 4.29 5.06 -15.71
C MET A 786 4.75 6.18 -16.63
N GLU A 787 5.82 5.93 -17.38
CA GLU A 787 6.40 6.94 -18.23
C GLU A 787 7.07 6.28 -19.44
N VAL A 788 6.83 6.84 -20.62
CA VAL A 788 7.32 6.30 -21.89
C VAL A 788 8.07 7.39 -22.66
N ARG A 789 9.22 7.03 -23.24
CA ARG A 789 9.99 7.88 -24.15
C ARG A 789 10.42 7.12 -25.38
N ASN A 790 10.31 7.79 -26.53
CA ASN A 790 10.77 7.27 -27.80
C ASN A 790 12.01 8.03 -28.28
N TRP A 791 12.89 7.32 -29.00
CA TRP A 791 14.02 7.87 -29.73
C TRP A 791 14.09 7.24 -31.12
N VAL A 792 14.57 7.99 -32.11
CA VAL A 792 14.68 7.49 -33.49
C VAL A 792 16.12 7.56 -33.95
N ILE A 793 16.64 6.43 -34.41
CA ILE A 793 17.99 6.30 -34.98
C ILE A 793 17.84 6.11 -36.47
N ARG A 794 18.38 7.03 -37.27
CA ARG A 794 18.41 6.87 -38.73
C ARG A 794 19.47 5.83 -39.12
N VAL A 795 19.13 4.93 -40.04
CA VAL A 795 20.12 4.02 -40.61
C VAL A 795 20.73 4.67 -41.85
N ASP A 796 22.06 4.77 -41.89
CA ASP A 796 22.77 5.43 -42.99
C ASP A 796 22.45 4.77 -44.33
N GLY A 797 21.97 5.57 -45.29
CA GLY A 797 21.56 5.10 -46.61
C GLY A 797 20.17 4.43 -46.66
N ALA A 798 19.47 4.28 -45.53
CA ALA A 798 18.10 3.83 -45.51
C ALA A 798 17.14 4.94 -46.02
N PRO A 799 16.19 4.61 -46.91
CA PRO A 799 15.17 5.57 -47.33
C PRO A 799 14.26 5.93 -46.16
N LEU A 800 13.97 7.22 -46.01
CA LEU A 800 12.91 7.70 -45.12
C LEU A 800 11.58 7.61 -45.85
N ASP A 801 10.55 7.06 -45.20
CA ASP A 801 9.20 7.11 -45.74
C ASP A 801 8.68 8.56 -45.69
N PRO A 802 8.40 9.21 -46.83
CA PRO A 802 7.92 10.59 -46.85
C PRO A 802 6.42 10.70 -46.49
N ALA A 803 5.73 9.59 -46.19
CA ALA A 803 4.33 9.60 -45.81
C ALA A 803 4.10 10.28 -44.44
N ALA A 804 2.86 10.70 -44.21
CA ALA A 804 2.38 11.10 -42.89
C ALA A 804 2.19 9.87 -41.99
N PRO A 805 2.24 10.02 -40.66
CA PRO A 805 2.12 8.89 -39.75
C PRO A 805 0.77 8.21 -39.86
N VAL A 806 0.78 6.88 -39.76
CA VAL A 806 -0.38 6.03 -39.92
C VAL A 806 -0.87 5.53 -38.56
N MET A 807 -2.13 5.82 -38.24
CA MET A 807 -2.82 5.23 -37.09
C MET A 807 -3.26 3.81 -37.46
N SER A 808 -2.66 2.81 -36.83
CA SER A 808 -2.85 1.38 -37.14
C SER A 808 -3.93 0.71 -36.31
N ALA A 809 -4.20 1.19 -35.08
CA ALA A 809 -5.25 0.66 -34.23
C ALA A 809 -5.89 1.76 -33.36
N ARG A 810 -7.11 1.48 -32.89
CA ARG A 810 -7.87 2.33 -31.97
C ARG A 810 -8.75 1.47 -31.06
N TYR A 811 -8.86 1.88 -29.81
CA TYR A 811 -9.73 1.31 -28.79
C TYR A 811 -10.58 2.42 -28.16
N PRO A 812 -11.88 2.20 -27.92
CA PRO A 812 -12.68 1.10 -28.46
C PRO A 812 -12.70 1.08 -29.99
N VAL A 813 -13.06 -0.06 -30.59
CA VAL A 813 -13.24 -0.13 -32.04
C VAL A 813 -14.43 0.74 -32.48
N PRO A 814 -14.45 1.29 -33.70
CA PRO A 814 -15.56 2.14 -34.16
C PRO A 814 -16.92 1.44 -34.09
N GLY A 815 -17.89 2.10 -33.46
CA GLY A 815 -19.23 1.57 -33.29
C GLY A 815 -19.34 0.47 -32.23
N ALA A 816 -18.30 0.26 -31.42
CA ALA A 816 -18.36 -0.65 -30.28
C ALA A 816 -19.54 -0.28 -29.37
N VAL A 817 -20.32 -1.28 -28.98
CA VAL A 817 -21.38 -1.18 -27.98
C VAL A 817 -20.97 -1.99 -26.75
N ASP A 818 -21.61 -1.73 -25.62
CA ASP A 818 -21.31 -2.41 -24.36
C ASP A 818 -19.85 -2.20 -23.92
N VAL A 819 -19.30 -1.00 -24.08
CA VAL A 819 -17.94 -0.67 -23.62
C VAL A 819 -17.90 -0.46 -22.10
N PHE A 820 -16.81 -0.84 -21.44
CA PHE A 820 -16.63 -0.61 -20.00
C PHE A 820 -16.84 0.86 -19.59
N GLN A 821 -17.40 1.08 -18.40
CA GLN A 821 -17.64 2.44 -17.88
C GLN A 821 -16.34 3.18 -17.58
N ASP A 822 -15.27 2.46 -17.21
CA ASP A 822 -13.93 2.97 -16.94
C ASP A 822 -13.00 2.95 -18.15
N VAL A 823 -13.58 2.96 -19.36
CA VAL A 823 -12.84 2.94 -20.62
C VAL A 823 -11.77 4.03 -20.69
N VAL A 824 -10.58 3.61 -21.10
CA VAL A 824 -9.47 4.47 -21.49
C VAL A 824 -9.31 4.37 -23.01
N PRO A 825 -9.81 5.33 -23.81
CA PRO A 825 -9.63 5.29 -25.26
C PRO A 825 -8.15 5.31 -25.65
N LYS A 826 -7.75 4.50 -26.65
CA LYS A 826 -6.36 4.37 -27.10
C LYS A 826 -6.25 4.54 -28.61
N VAL A 827 -5.11 5.04 -29.06
CA VAL A 827 -4.69 5.07 -30.46
C VAL A 827 -3.26 4.55 -30.58
N THR A 828 -3.00 3.74 -31.60
CA THR A 828 -1.67 3.21 -31.88
C THR A 828 -1.22 3.65 -33.27
N PHE A 829 0.04 4.08 -33.37
CA PHE A 829 0.67 4.51 -34.62
C PHE A 829 1.76 3.54 -35.06
N ALA A 830 1.96 3.47 -36.38
CA ALA A 830 2.98 2.63 -37.01
C ALA A 830 4.41 3.23 -36.96
N GLU A 831 4.59 4.35 -36.26
CA GLU A 831 5.87 5.01 -36.01
C GLU A 831 5.75 5.93 -34.77
N PRO A 832 6.87 6.36 -34.17
CA PRO A 832 6.86 7.42 -33.17
C PRO A 832 6.26 8.72 -33.71
N ILE A 833 5.42 9.37 -32.91
CA ILE A 833 4.71 10.60 -33.28
C ILE A 833 4.95 11.71 -32.27
N ALA A 834 4.70 12.95 -32.73
CA ALA A 834 4.66 14.16 -31.91
C ALA A 834 3.35 14.92 -32.16
N GLY A 835 2.95 15.75 -31.18
CA GLY A 835 1.77 16.62 -31.28
C GLY A 835 0.45 16.01 -30.81
N LEU A 836 0.49 14.84 -30.17
CA LEU A 836 -0.66 14.31 -29.45
C LEU A 836 -0.71 14.90 -28.03
N SER A 837 -1.84 15.48 -27.66
CA SER A 837 -2.13 16.10 -26.37
C SER A 837 -3.63 16.08 -26.13
N ASN A 838 -4.09 16.58 -24.98
CA ASN A 838 -5.52 16.68 -24.70
C ASN A 838 -6.26 17.74 -25.54
N GLU A 839 -5.56 18.56 -26.33
CA GLU A 839 -6.17 19.42 -27.35
C GLU A 839 -6.33 18.72 -28.72
N THR A 840 -5.52 17.70 -29.01
CA THR A 840 -5.50 17.03 -30.31
C THR A 840 -6.10 15.63 -30.28
N PHE A 841 -6.14 14.96 -29.13
CA PHE A 841 -6.92 13.75 -28.90
C PHE A 841 -7.99 14.06 -27.84
N THR A 842 -9.25 14.14 -28.28
CA THR A 842 -10.38 14.59 -27.48
C THR A 842 -11.49 13.55 -27.43
N LEU A 843 -12.34 13.66 -26.41
CA LEU A 843 -13.54 12.86 -26.22
C LEU A 843 -14.74 13.80 -26.04
N THR A 844 -15.84 13.55 -26.74
CA THR A 844 -17.10 14.29 -26.55
C THR A 844 -18.25 13.37 -26.17
N ASP A 845 -19.16 13.85 -25.36
CA ASP A 845 -20.40 13.16 -24.99
C ASP A 845 -21.43 13.15 -26.14
N ALA A 846 -22.62 12.60 -25.89
CA ALA A 846 -23.68 12.50 -26.90
C ALA A 846 -24.22 13.87 -27.35
N ALA A 847 -24.06 14.92 -26.53
CA ALA A 847 -24.43 16.29 -26.85
C ALA A 847 -23.32 17.06 -27.60
N GLY A 848 -22.15 16.43 -27.80
CA GLY A 848 -20.97 17.06 -28.40
C GLY A 848 -20.17 17.93 -27.42
N THR A 849 -20.44 17.83 -26.12
CA THR A 849 -19.67 18.52 -25.08
C THR A 849 -18.34 17.82 -24.86
N LEU A 850 -17.26 18.58 -24.76
CA LEU A 850 -15.94 18.03 -24.45
C LEU A 850 -15.92 17.41 -23.05
N VAL A 851 -15.49 16.16 -22.97
CA VAL A 851 -15.17 15.47 -21.71
C VAL A 851 -13.74 15.86 -21.31
N PRO A 852 -13.53 16.47 -20.13
CA PRO A 852 -12.19 16.77 -19.62
C PRO A 852 -11.35 15.49 -19.52
N ALA A 853 -10.11 15.55 -20.01
CA ALA A 853 -9.21 14.42 -20.04
C ALA A 853 -7.74 14.85 -20.10
N SER A 854 -6.86 13.93 -19.70
CA SER A 854 -5.43 13.94 -20.02
C SER A 854 -5.11 12.97 -21.15
N VAL A 855 -3.97 13.16 -21.82
CA VAL A 855 -3.51 12.28 -22.90
C VAL A 855 -2.04 11.97 -22.68
N ASP A 856 -1.71 10.69 -22.60
CA ASP A 856 -0.36 10.24 -22.25
C ASP A 856 0.07 9.03 -23.08
N HIS A 857 1.38 8.91 -23.22
CA HIS A 857 2.01 7.81 -23.93
C HIS A 857 2.11 6.58 -23.01
N ILE A 858 1.65 5.42 -23.48
CA ILE A 858 1.48 4.21 -22.64
C ILE A 858 2.11 2.93 -23.22
N GLY A 859 2.75 3.01 -24.38
CA GLY A 859 3.43 1.89 -25.04
C GLY A 859 4.32 2.39 -26.18
N ASP A 860 4.89 1.49 -26.99
CA ASP A 860 5.88 1.84 -28.01
C ASP A 860 5.36 2.91 -29.00
N GLY A 861 4.14 2.73 -29.53
CA GLY A 861 3.44 3.68 -30.40
C GLY A 861 2.03 4.02 -29.95
N THR A 862 1.68 3.69 -28.70
CA THR A 862 0.30 3.75 -28.19
C THR A 862 0.11 4.89 -27.21
N TRP A 863 -0.89 5.72 -27.47
CA TRP A 863 -1.32 6.81 -26.61
C TRP A 863 -2.72 6.54 -26.08
N ALA A 864 -2.95 6.93 -24.84
CA ALA A 864 -4.24 6.82 -24.16
C ALA A 864 -4.82 8.19 -23.83
N LEU A 865 -6.13 8.31 -23.96
CA LEU A 865 -6.93 9.40 -23.44
C LEU A 865 -7.55 8.93 -22.12
N PHE A 866 -7.36 9.75 -21.10
CA PHE A 866 -7.68 9.48 -19.71
C PHE A 866 -8.75 10.47 -19.25
N PRO A 867 -10.04 10.12 -19.34
CA PRO A 867 -11.10 11.00 -18.85
C PRO A 867 -10.90 11.32 -17.36
N ASP A 868 -11.14 12.57 -16.97
CA ASP A 868 -10.97 13.01 -15.58
C ASP A 868 -11.95 12.26 -14.67
N ARG A 869 -13.19 12.08 -15.12
CA ARG A 869 -14.15 11.17 -14.48
C ARG A 869 -13.80 9.74 -14.82
N VAL A 870 -13.65 8.90 -13.80
CA VAL A 870 -13.29 7.49 -13.97
C VAL A 870 -14.40 6.72 -14.65
N PHE A 871 -15.65 6.85 -14.20
CA PHE A 871 -16.78 6.16 -14.82
C PHE A 871 -17.56 7.11 -15.72
N LEU A 872 -17.62 6.78 -17.01
CA LEU A 872 -18.50 7.42 -17.99
C LEU A 872 -19.96 6.99 -17.78
N THR A 873 -20.90 7.81 -18.26
CA THR A 873 -22.34 7.57 -18.05
C THR A 873 -22.79 6.25 -18.71
N PRO A 874 -23.47 5.36 -17.97
CA PRO A 874 -23.99 4.12 -18.52
C PRO A 874 -24.97 4.34 -19.69
N GLY A 875 -24.82 3.56 -20.77
CA GLY A 875 -25.66 3.63 -21.97
C GLY A 875 -25.41 4.85 -22.87
N GLU A 876 -24.53 5.77 -22.49
CA GLU A 876 -24.22 6.96 -23.27
C GLU A 876 -23.22 6.64 -24.40
N THR A 877 -23.38 7.35 -25.53
CA THR A 877 -22.46 7.26 -26.67
C THR A 877 -21.48 8.43 -26.64
N TYR A 878 -20.20 8.10 -26.74
CA TYR A 878 -19.11 9.07 -26.78
C TYR A 878 -18.41 9.04 -28.14
N THR A 879 -17.84 10.17 -28.56
CA THR A 879 -17.04 10.28 -29.78
C THR A 879 -15.61 10.67 -29.44
N ALA A 880 -14.67 9.79 -29.74
CA ALA A 880 -13.24 10.06 -29.67
C ALA A 880 -12.74 10.66 -30.99
N ARG A 881 -11.85 11.65 -30.92
CA ARG A 881 -11.34 12.37 -32.09
C ARG A 881 -9.85 12.66 -31.95
N VAL A 882 -9.08 12.28 -32.97
CA VAL A 882 -7.70 12.74 -33.18
C VAL A 882 -7.71 13.80 -34.29
N SER A 883 -7.17 14.99 -34.00
CA SER A 883 -7.11 16.10 -34.95
C SER A 883 -6.13 15.83 -36.10
N GLY A 884 -6.25 16.60 -37.18
CA GLY A 884 -5.16 16.68 -38.16
C GLY A 884 -3.96 17.40 -37.53
N ARG A 885 -2.75 17.12 -38.02
CA ARG A 885 -1.43 17.64 -37.58
C ARG A 885 -0.70 16.80 -36.52
N VAL A 886 -1.00 15.52 -36.42
CA VAL A 886 -0.11 14.57 -35.74
C VAL A 886 1.09 14.28 -36.65
N CYS A 887 2.30 14.55 -36.20
CA CYS A 887 3.51 14.50 -37.03
C CYS A 887 4.36 13.26 -36.72
N GLY A 888 4.86 12.60 -37.76
CA GLY A 888 5.75 11.44 -37.66
C GLY A 888 7.22 11.84 -37.60
N VAL A 889 8.10 10.85 -37.67
CA VAL A 889 9.56 11.01 -37.48
C VAL A 889 10.23 11.84 -38.59
N THR A 890 9.57 11.97 -39.74
CA THR A 890 10.03 12.77 -40.88
C THR A 890 9.53 14.22 -40.85
N GLY A 891 8.75 14.60 -39.83
CA GLY A 891 8.13 15.92 -39.69
C GLY A 891 6.89 16.11 -40.57
N ARG A 892 6.46 15.09 -41.32
CA ARG A 892 5.19 15.07 -42.06
C ARG A 892 4.04 14.80 -41.10
N CYS A 893 2.93 15.50 -41.29
CA CYS A 893 1.80 15.43 -40.38
C CYS A 893 0.52 14.98 -41.09
N THR A 894 -0.37 14.34 -40.34
CA THR A 894 -1.71 14.00 -40.83
C THR A 894 -2.46 15.26 -41.26
N THR A 895 -3.21 15.19 -42.35
CA THR A 895 -3.98 16.35 -42.87
C THR A 895 -5.45 16.29 -42.47
N HIS A 896 -5.94 15.12 -42.09
CA HIS A 896 -7.35 14.87 -41.76
C HIS A 896 -7.48 14.42 -40.31
N ALA A 897 -8.54 14.91 -39.65
CA ALA A 897 -8.94 14.39 -38.36
C ALA A 897 -9.60 13.02 -38.51
N THR A 898 -9.37 12.14 -37.55
CA THR A 898 -10.07 10.86 -37.43
C THR A 898 -10.98 10.90 -36.22
N ALA A 899 -12.23 10.45 -36.36
CA ALA A 899 -13.16 10.32 -35.25
C ALA A 899 -13.87 8.98 -35.30
N TRP A 900 -14.26 8.45 -34.14
CA TRP A 900 -15.06 7.25 -34.02
C TRP A 900 -15.92 7.32 -32.75
N ALA A 901 -17.08 6.68 -32.78
CA ALA A 901 -18.00 6.63 -31.66
C ALA A 901 -17.99 5.24 -31.01
N PHE A 902 -18.34 5.19 -29.72
CA PHE A 902 -18.60 3.97 -28.97
C PHE A 902 -19.66 4.22 -27.89
N THR A 903 -20.36 3.17 -27.46
CA THR A 903 -21.43 3.25 -26.46
C THR A 903 -21.05 2.47 -25.20
N VAL A 904 -21.10 3.15 -24.06
CA VAL A 904 -20.82 2.57 -22.74
C VAL A 904 -21.94 1.60 -22.34
N THR A 905 -21.59 0.51 -21.66
CA THR A 905 -22.52 -0.48 -21.14
C THR A 905 -23.62 0.18 -20.29
N SER A 906 -24.85 -0.28 -20.45
CA SER A 906 -25.96 0.05 -19.53
C SER A 906 -26.04 -0.93 -18.35
N THR A 907 -25.29 -2.03 -18.41
CA THR A 907 -25.29 -3.07 -17.38
C THR A 907 -24.24 -2.75 -16.32
N LYS A 908 -24.65 -2.73 -15.04
CA LYS A 908 -23.72 -2.53 -13.93
C LYS A 908 -22.68 -3.66 -13.89
N GLY A 909 -21.39 -3.30 -13.93
CA GLY A 909 -20.28 -4.27 -13.96
C GLY A 909 -20.12 -5.03 -15.28
N GLY A 910 -20.93 -4.70 -16.29
CA GLY A 910 -20.80 -5.23 -17.65
C GLY A 910 -19.69 -4.53 -18.43
N GLY A 911 -19.55 -4.93 -19.68
CA GLY A 911 -18.59 -4.36 -20.62
C GLY A 911 -17.85 -5.44 -21.42
N ASP A 912 -17.44 -5.08 -22.63
CA ASP A 912 -16.59 -5.89 -23.50
C ASP A 912 -15.55 -5.03 -24.25
N GLY A 913 -14.51 -5.69 -24.74
CA GLY A 913 -13.43 -5.08 -25.51
C GLY A 913 -12.06 -5.66 -25.18
N ASP A 914 -11.12 -5.49 -26.11
CA ASP A 914 -9.72 -5.84 -25.91
C ASP A 914 -8.95 -4.59 -25.47
N THR A 915 -8.56 -4.56 -24.20
CA THR A 915 -7.83 -3.45 -23.59
C THR A 915 -6.32 -3.52 -23.83
N SER A 916 -5.83 -4.53 -24.57
CA SER A 916 -4.40 -4.72 -24.80
C SER A 916 -3.69 -3.48 -25.35
N VAL A 917 -2.45 -3.27 -24.90
CA VAL A 917 -1.52 -2.33 -25.51
C VAL A 917 -0.68 -3.11 -26.52
N PRO A 918 -0.83 -2.89 -27.83
CA PRO A 918 -0.07 -3.64 -28.83
C PRO A 918 1.43 -3.41 -28.67
N PRO A 919 2.27 -4.44 -28.82
CA PRO A 919 3.72 -4.25 -28.84
C PRO A 919 4.15 -3.59 -30.16
N GLY A 920 5.17 -2.75 -30.07
CA GLY A 920 5.85 -2.15 -31.22
C GLY A 920 5.01 -1.16 -32.01
N PHE A 921 5.34 -1.08 -33.29
CA PHE A 921 4.78 -0.13 -34.25
C PHE A 921 4.06 -0.89 -35.37
N PRO A 922 2.90 -1.51 -35.08
CA PRO A 922 2.21 -2.35 -36.03
C PRO A 922 1.76 -1.52 -37.23
N ARG A 923 1.98 -2.07 -38.43
CA ARG A 923 1.46 -1.48 -39.68
C ARG A 923 0.05 -2.00 -39.93
N PRO A 924 -0.84 -1.20 -40.54
CA PRO A 924 -2.12 -1.74 -41.00
C PRO A 924 -1.86 -2.92 -41.94
N GLU A 925 -2.54 -4.05 -41.74
CA GLU A 925 -2.47 -5.15 -42.69
C GLU A 925 -2.83 -4.60 -44.07
N SER A 926 -1.91 -4.73 -45.04
CA SER A 926 -2.24 -4.41 -46.42
C SER A 926 -3.39 -5.33 -46.81
N THR A 927 -4.55 -4.79 -47.14
CA THR A 927 -5.64 -5.50 -47.78
C THR A 927 -5.18 -6.05 -49.13
N ARG A 928 -4.40 -7.13 -49.12
CA ARG A 928 -4.30 -8.05 -50.25
C ARG A 928 -5.33 -9.12 -50.00
N HIS A 929 -6.44 -9.03 -50.73
CA HIS A 929 -7.36 -10.15 -50.88
C HIS A 929 -6.57 -11.43 -51.20
N GLY A 930 -6.62 -12.38 -50.27
CA GLY A 930 -5.93 -13.66 -50.38
C GLY A 930 -6.25 -14.53 -49.18
N VAL A 931 -7.46 -15.10 -49.19
CA VAL A 931 -7.95 -16.26 -48.42
C VAL A 931 -7.04 -16.71 -47.26
N ALA A 932 -7.47 -16.42 -46.04
CA ALA A 932 -6.90 -16.96 -44.82
C ALA A 932 -6.93 -18.51 -44.85
N ARG A 933 -5.76 -19.13 -44.99
CA ARG A 933 -5.58 -20.56 -44.71
C ARG A 933 -5.17 -20.68 -43.25
N ALA A 934 -6.14 -20.98 -42.40
CA ALA A 934 -5.92 -21.36 -41.02
C ALA A 934 -4.91 -22.51 -40.96
N THR A 935 -3.71 -22.24 -40.46
CA THR A 935 -2.78 -23.29 -40.03
C THR A 935 -3.04 -23.52 -38.55
N ARG A 936 -3.86 -24.54 -38.27
CA ARG A 936 -3.91 -25.16 -36.94
C ARG A 936 -2.54 -25.77 -36.67
N LEU A 937 -1.89 -25.34 -35.61
CA LEU A 937 -0.90 -26.14 -34.91
C LEU A 937 -1.63 -26.81 -33.74
N HIS A 938 -1.67 -28.13 -33.77
CA HIS A 938 -2.03 -29.02 -32.66
C HIS A 938 -0.92 -30.07 -32.57
N PRO A 939 -0.75 -30.71 -31.40
CA PRO A 939 -0.49 -30.17 -30.06
C PRO A 939 1.02 -29.97 -29.80
#